data_AF-A0A920D6D1-F1
#
_entry.id   AF-A0A920D6D1-F1
#
_cell.length_a   1.000
_cell.length_b   1.000
_cell.length_c   1.000
_cell.angle_alpha   90.00
_cell.angle_beta   90.00
_cell.angle_gamma   90.00
#
_symmetry.space_group_name_H-M   'P 1'
#
loop_
_entity.id
_entity.type
_entity.pdbx_description
1 polymer ?
#
loop_
_entity_poly.entity_id
_entity_poly.type
_entity_poly.pdbx_seq_one_letter_code
_entity_poly.pdbx_strand_id
1 'polypeptide(L)'
;MNDISKRTSKRKWPKVAAAITALSIASLTPTAVFADAATEKWMLMQAAGEIPMSPSTEVKPEAKITGDDAVAAVRKLFPQFENYTVTSVNLGDTGSYPPRYQNVWTIQWELRDGNGSYGFSSMVDSMTGEILQASMPYEDKFGEPTYYPAKVSQEEALDLAKAFIRKAAPSLDPASVHYNEGLPYLYPQALFGPVNYQFSFNLDVNGVRSQSESIYITMNGSGDITAYQRSNQSAAYPSSTPAIRAEDAEAAFRSALEMTLQYVPSYSSYGMEKKWTLAWTPAPASSYVVDAQTGDFLDGQGNKVPGVPLGFDAIEKQDNVFVPANPGKDGLSGEEAAKLVEDTLQLPAEKKRSGQYSRTDGGYANKGQKLWDLSWMEEANAPQGYPNSSRATVDAATGQLLQFHLNSYGPPWMQPEQKGEKISREEARAIALDLVQRLYPNASEELKLQAFDPSRADEPNFSFYFQRMHAGILVSGDSVNVTLDGQGKLVDYYVNRTIGLEEQLKGLAAKTTKEEASALYRKEMKAQLEYVMYGGYYTPSGKPEPVSVKLVYRFVTADPDKQAMAIDASTGQWKRIGWLLPEQRGKQGPAPAEITSHRAAEALGVLWRYQVIQPDSTGKVKTDEALTVGSWMTMMARAVNPGYEQMLPYFSSGNPAAQEEASKKPYAAELELFKQFNWLTAKEAAAIDPEATLTRERLADSLVHILHYSKLAGTIKSSALEALKDKVDLDPAYAGEVALALQLELLKPATDQRFEPKKAVTLAEAAEAMLRLLALQGKVDQLISR
;
A
#
# COMPACT_ATOMS: atom_id res chain seq x y z
N MET A 1 -34.33 46.62 40.58
CA MET A 1 -35.56 46.88 41.36
C MET A 1 -36.42 45.62 41.24
N ASN A 2 -36.78 45.00 42.38
CA ASN A 2 -37.83 43.98 42.59
C ASN A 2 -37.66 42.62 41.82
N ASP A 3 -37.98 41.42 42.35
CA ASP A 3 -38.50 41.04 43.68
C ASP A 3 -38.19 39.58 44.15
N ILE A 4 -38.61 39.29 45.39
CA ILE A 4 -38.40 38.17 46.34
C ILE A 4 -39.44 37.02 46.19
N SER A 5 -39.24 35.74 46.56
CA SER A 5 -38.06 34.86 46.75
C SER A 5 -38.52 33.42 47.14
N LYS A 6 -37.58 32.45 47.26
CA LYS A 6 -37.65 31.20 48.07
C LYS A 6 -38.68 30.10 47.72
N ARG A 7 -38.19 28.85 47.66
CA ARG A 7 -38.46 27.82 48.69
C ARG A 7 -37.55 26.58 48.59
N THR A 8 -37.06 26.13 49.73
CA THR A 8 -36.29 24.88 49.92
C THR A 8 -37.13 23.85 50.68
N SER A 9 -36.96 22.55 50.42
CA SER A 9 -37.18 21.53 51.47
C SER A 9 -36.31 20.28 51.27
N LYS A 10 -35.80 19.72 52.38
CA LYS A 10 -35.01 18.48 52.42
C LYS A 10 -35.93 17.29 52.70
N ARG A 11 -35.65 16.09 52.15
CA ARG A 11 -36.09 14.84 52.80
C ARG A 11 -35.11 13.68 52.58
N LYS A 12 -34.95 12.88 53.64
CA LYS A 12 -34.02 11.74 53.75
C LYS A 12 -34.61 10.49 53.09
N TRP A 13 -33.76 9.57 52.64
CA TRP A 13 -34.13 8.21 52.23
C TRP A 13 -33.61 7.18 53.26
N PRO A 14 -34.35 6.10 53.57
CA PRO A 14 -33.92 5.05 54.49
C PRO A 14 -33.11 3.93 53.81
N LYS A 15 -32.36 3.16 54.61
CA LYS A 15 -31.75 1.87 54.21
C LYS A 15 -32.59 0.70 54.76
N VAL A 16 -33.00 -0.24 53.90
CA VAL A 16 -33.19 -1.68 54.21
C VAL A 16 -32.87 -2.47 52.91
N ALA A 17 -32.38 -3.70 53.03
CA ALA A 17 -31.78 -4.49 51.94
C ALA A 17 -32.56 -5.76 51.56
N ALA A 18 -32.27 -6.29 50.35
CA ALA A 18 -32.46 -7.67 49.85
C ALA A 18 -33.91 -8.26 49.84
N ALA A 19 -34.39 -8.99 48.83
CA ALA A 19 -33.69 -9.96 47.97
C ALA A 19 -34.44 -10.27 46.64
N ILE A 20 -33.65 -10.56 45.59
CA ILE A 20 -33.82 -11.56 44.51
C ILE A 20 -35.24 -12.00 44.10
N THR A 21 -35.60 -11.78 42.82
CA THR A 21 -35.92 -12.83 41.81
C THR A 21 -35.86 -12.21 40.41
N ALA A 22 -35.38 -12.97 39.42
CA ALA A 22 -35.05 -12.49 38.08
C ALA A 22 -36.22 -12.50 37.07
N LEU A 23 -36.19 -11.57 36.11
CA LEU A 23 -36.48 -11.85 34.70
C LEU A 23 -35.74 -10.83 33.80
N SER A 24 -35.40 -11.23 32.58
CA SER A 24 -34.39 -10.61 31.71
C SER A 24 -34.96 -9.79 30.54
N ILE A 25 -34.10 -8.95 29.94
CA ILE A 25 -34.06 -8.33 28.58
C ILE A 25 -33.52 -6.89 28.74
N ALA A 26 -32.57 -6.33 27.99
CA ALA A 26 -31.44 -6.74 27.12
C ALA A 26 -30.84 -5.41 26.57
N SER A 27 -29.74 -5.48 25.80
CA SER A 27 -29.19 -4.39 24.94
C SER A 27 -28.52 -3.16 25.60
N LEU A 28 -27.33 -3.36 26.19
CA LEU A 28 -26.18 -2.45 26.06
C LEU A 28 -24.90 -3.29 25.95
N THR A 29 -24.15 -3.15 24.85
CA THR A 29 -22.88 -3.84 24.60
C THR A 29 -21.70 -2.97 25.00
N PRO A 30 -20.81 -3.39 25.93
CA PRO A 30 -19.57 -2.67 26.22
C PRO A 30 -18.45 -3.11 25.25
N THR A 31 -17.97 -2.20 24.41
CA THR A 31 -16.90 -2.48 23.41
C THR A 31 -15.47 -2.33 23.95
N ALA A 32 -15.28 -2.14 25.27
CA ALA A 32 -14.00 -1.74 25.87
C ALA A 32 -13.36 -2.77 26.83
N VAL A 33 -13.83 -4.02 26.88
CA VAL A 33 -13.33 -5.07 27.81
C VAL A 33 -12.63 -6.24 27.08
N PHE A 34 -12.65 -6.26 25.74
CA PHE A 34 -12.29 -7.45 24.97
C PHE A 34 -10.82 -7.54 24.51
N ALA A 35 -9.98 -6.55 24.84
CA ALA A 35 -8.54 -6.62 24.61
C ALA A 35 -7.81 -7.44 25.71
N ASP A 36 -8.21 -7.27 26.97
CA ASP A 36 -7.54 -7.92 28.11
C ASP A 36 -7.67 -9.45 28.08
N ALA A 37 -8.86 -9.97 27.78
CA ALA A 37 -9.14 -11.42 27.82
C ALA A 37 -8.31 -12.25 26.82
N ALA A 38 -7.93 -11.68 25.66
CA ALA A 38 -7.04 -12.35 24.71
C ALA A 38 -5.60 -12.41 25.24
N THR A 39 -5.16 -11.32 25.87
CA THR A 39 -3.83 -11.20 26.48
C THR A 39 -3.71 -12.09 27.72
N GLU A 40 -4.75 -12.17 28.56
CA GLU A 40 -4.82 -13.10 29.69
C GLU A 40 -4.76 -14.56 29.23
N LYS A 41 -5.52 -14.95 28.19
CA LYS A 41 -5.47 -16.32 27.66
C LYS A 41 -4.09 -16.67 27.09
N TRP A 42 -3.45 -15.73 26.39
CA TRP A 42 -2.08 -15.89 25.91
C TRP A 42 -1.08 -16.07 27.06
N MET A 43 -1.15 -15.24 28.11
CA MET A 43 -0.33 -15.37 29.31
C MET A 43 -0.60 -16.69 30.05
N LEU A 44 -1.85 -17.15 30.11
CA LEU A 44 -2.24 -18.44 30.72
C LEU A 44 -1.65 -19.63 29.96
N MET A 45 -1.73 -19.65 28.62
CA MET A 45 -1.15 -20.72 27.80
C MET A 45 0.39 -20.70 27.85
N GLN A 46 1.00 -19.53 27.98
CA GLN A 46 2.44 -19.40 28.20
C GLN A 46 2.87 -19.87 29.61
N ALA A 47 2.10 -19.54 30.65
CA ALA A 47 2.33 -19.99 32.03
C ALA A 47 2.07 -21.50 32.22
N ALA A 48 1.17 -22.09 31.42
CA ALA A 48 0.92 -23.53 31.36
C ALA A 48 1.99 -24.30 30.57
N GLY A 49 2.91 -23.61 29.88
CA GLY A 49 3.92 -24.23 29.01
C GLY A 49 3.35 -24.79 27.69
N GLU A 50 2.11 -24.48 27.35
CA GLU A 50 1.44 -24.89 26.11
C GLU A 50 1.93 -24.08 24.91
N ILE A 51 2.42 -22.86 25.15
CA ILE A 51 3.20 -22.08 24.18
C ILE A 51 4.68 -22.25 24.56
N PRO A 52 5.56 -22.73 23.66
CA PRO A 52 6.99 -22.72 23.93
C PRO A 52 7.44 -21.27 24.13
N MET A 53 7.97 -20.96 25.32
CA MET A 53 8.78 -19.75 25.47
C MET A 53 9.90 -19.82 24.43
N SER A 54 10.15 -18.70 23.75
CA SER A 54 11.32 -18.61 22.87
C SER A 54 12.56 -19.01 23.67
N PRO A 55 13.37 -19.97 23.21
CA PRO A 55 14.73 -20.14 23.71
C PRO A 55 15.58 -18.96 23.20
N SER A 56 15.25 -17.74 23.63
CA SER A 56 16.22 -16.66 23.73
C SER A 56 17.21 -17.07 24.81
N THR A 57 18.18 -17.90 24.40
CA THR A 57 19.38 -18.22 25.17
C THR A 57 20.22 -16.96 25.42
N GLU A 58 19.97 -15.90 24.66
CA GLU A 58 20.27 -14.53 25.07
C GLU A 58 19.33 -14.05 26.19
N VAL A 59 19.91 -13.93 27.39
CA VAL A 59 19.36 -13.07 28.44
C VAL A 59 19.32 -11.64 27.90
N LYS A 60 18.13 -11.12 27.60
CA LYS A 60 17.98 -9.71 27.22
C LYS A 60 18.59 -8.83 28.32
N PRO A 61 19.37 -7.80 27.98
CA PRO A 61 20.02 -6.99 28.98
C PRO A 61 18.99 -6.25 29.83
N GLU A 62 19.26 -6.15 31.14
CA GLU A 62 18.47 -5.36 32.08
C GLU A 62 18.39 -3.90 31.61
N ALA A 63 17.18 -3.34 31.63
CA ALA A 63 16.93 -1.97 31.20
C ALA A 63 17.78 -0.98 32.02
N LYS A 64 18.50 -0.08 31.33
CA LYS A 64 19.32 0.96 31.94
C LYS A 64 18.56 2.24 32.28
N ILE A 65 17.34 2.38 31.73
CA ILE A 65 16.42 3.49 32.01
C ILE A 65 15.10 2.94 32.54
N THR A 66 14.38 3.73 33.32
CA THR A 66 13.04 3.38 33.79
C THR A 66 11.96 3.67 32.74
N GLY A 67 10.75 3.15 32.96
CA GLY A 67 9.59 3.50 32.12
C GLY A 67 9.24 4.99 32.18
N ASP A 68 9.44 5.64 33.34
CA ASP A 68 9.21 7.08 33.51
C ASP A 68 10.25 7.92 32.73
N ASP A 69 11.51 7.48 32.69
CA ASP A 69 12.55 8.10 31.86
C ASP A 69 12.18 8.01 30.36
N ALA A 70 11.63 6.87 29.93
CA ALA A 70 11.16 6.68 28.55
C ALA A 70 9.97 7.60 28.21
N VAL A 71 9.00 7.74 29.11
CA VAL A 71 7.88 8.70 28.96
C VAL A 71 8.39 10.14 28.87
N ALA A 72 9.35 10.51 29.71
CA ALA A 72 9.97 11.84 29.70
C ALA A 72 10.78 12.09 28.42
N ALA A 73 11.50 11.08 27.91
CA ALA A 73 12.24 11.17 26.65
C ALA A 73 11.31 11.43 25.46
N VAL A 74 10.16 10.74 25.38
CA VAL A 74 9.16 10.96 24.34
C VAL A 74 8.57 12.38 24.44
N ARG A 75 8.07 12.80 25.60
CA ARG A 75 7.48 14.15 25.78
C ARG A 75 8.46 15.29 25.50
N LYS A 76 9.75 15.09 25.78
CA LYS A 76 10.82 16.07 25.49
C LYS A 76 11.01 16.30 23.98
N LEU A 77 10.80 15.28 23.14
CA LEU A 77 10.96 15.37 21.69
C LEU A 77 9.62 15.55 20.95
N PHE A 78 8.52 15.17 21.59
CA PHE A 78 7.14 15.38 21.14
C PHE A 78 6.34 16.14 22.21
N PRO A 79 6.54 17.47 22.37
CA PRO A 79 5.85 18.28 23.37
C PRO A 79 4.31 18.24 23.25
N GLN A 80 3.80 17.96 22.06
CA GLN A 80 2.37 17.74 21.81
C GLN A 80 1.78 16.55 22.60
N PHE A 81 2.61 15.60 23.06
CA PHE A 81 2.17 14.45 23.86
C PHE A 81 1.82 14.81 25.33
N GLU A 82 2.02 16.06 25.76
CA GLU A 82 1.54 16.51 27.08
C GLU A 82 0.01 16.47 27.21
N ASN A 83 -0.73 16.59 26.10
CA ASN A 83 -2.19 16.47 26.08
C ASN A 83 -2.70 15.02 26.17
N TYR A 84 -1.80 14.03 26.21
CA TYR A 84 -2.11 12.61 26.14
C TYR A 84 -1.81 11.92 27.46
N THR A 85 -2.74 11.04 27.88
CA THR A 85 -2.63 10.27 29.11
C THR A 85 -1.83 9.00 28.86
N VAL A 86 -0.80 8.72 29.66
CA VAL A 86 -0.13 7.41 29.64
C VAL A 86 -1.02 6.39 30.33
N THR A 87 -1.39 5.31 29.63
CA THR A 87 -2.26 4.25 30.18
C THR A 87 -1.48 3.02 30.64
N SER A 88 -0.34 2.72 30.00
CA SER A 88 0.61 1.71 30.47
C SER A 88 2.01 1.95 29.92
N VAL A 89 3.01 1.43 30.63
CA VAL A 89 4.42 1.39 30.20
C VAL A 89 4.95 0.00 30.47
N ASN A 90 5.23 -0.77 29.42
CA ASN A 90 5.61 -2.17 29.51
C ASN A 90 7.04 -2.36 28.97
N LEU A 91 7.84 -3.19 29.65
CA LEU A 91 9.15 -3.61 29.15
C LEU A 91 8.99 -4.78 28.20
N GLY A 92 9.64 -4.69 27.04
CA GLY A 92 9.50 -5.62 25.93
C GLY A 92 8.44 -5.21 24.91
N ASP A 93 8.47 -5.87 23.76
CA ASP A 93 7.46 -5.76 22.71
C ASP A 93 6.50 -6.95 22.84
N THR A 94 5.42 -6.76 23.60
CA THR A 94 4.38 -7.77 23.86
C THR A 94 3.38 -7.92 22.71
N GLY A 95 3.48 -7.09 21.66
CA GLY A 95 2.59 -7.13 20.49
C GLY A 95 3.23 -7.73 19.24
N SER A 96 4.57 -7.79 19.18
CA SER A 96 5.33 -8.41 18.08
C SER A 96 5.46 -9.93 18.22
N TYR A 97 5.36 -10.63 17.08
CA TYR A 97 5.77 -12.03 16.98
C TYR A 97 6.51 -12.28 15.65
N PRO A 98 7.78 -12.76 15.67
CA PRO A 98 8.60 -13.02 16.84
C PRO A 98 8.83 -11.78 17.71
N PRO A 99 9.06 -11.94 19.02
CA PRO A 99 9.52 -10.86 19.87
C PRO A 99 10.81 -10.26 19.31
N ARG A 100 10.89 -8.92 19.21
CA ARG A 100 12.13 -8.22 18.83
C ARG A 100 13.31 -8.66 19.69
N TYR A 101 14.53 -8.68 19.13
CA TYR A 101 15.76 -8.92 19.90
C TYR A 101 16.06 -7.75 20.85
N GLN A 102 15.90 -6.53 20.36
CA GLN A 102 16.01 -5.30 21.14
C GLN A 102 15.09 -5.33 22.37
N ASN A 103 15.58 -4.80 23.49
CA ASN A 103 14.77 -4.56 24.68
C ASN A 103 14.26 -3.12 24.64
N VAL A 104 12.94 -2.94 24.74
CA VAL A 104 12.26 -1.65 24.48
C VAL A 104 11.23 -1.36 25.55
N TRP A 105 11.04 -0.08 25.88
CA TRP A 105 9.88 0.39 26.61
C TRP A 105 8.76 0.71 25.61
N THR A 106 7.66 -0.03 25.70
CA THR A 106 6.43 0.22 24.95
C THR A 106 5.49 1.05 25.82
N ILE A 107 5.22 2.29 25.40
CA ILE A 107 4.35 3.23 26.11
C ILE A 107 3.03 3.31 25.37
N GLN A 108 1.90 3.16 26.07
CA GLN A 108 0.56 3.34 25.54
C GLN A 108 0.01 4.71 25.93
N TRP A 109 -0.53 5.44 24.96
CA TRP A 109 -1.07 6.78 25.08
C TRP A 109 -2.57 6.77 24.76
N GLU A 110 -3.38 7.46 25.56
CA GLU A 110 -4.81 7.68 25.33
C GLU A 110 -5.09 9.19 25.19
N LEU A 111 -5.86 9.52 24.15
CA LEU A 111 -6.44 10.82 23.90
C LEU A 111 -7.96 10.74 24.10
N ARG A 112 -8.57 11.67 24.84
CA ARG A 112 -10.03 11.71 25.03
C ARG A 112 -10.65 12.89 24.30
N ASP A 113 -11.68 12.61 23.51
CA ASP A 113 -12.45 13.57 22.72
C ASP A 113 -13.95 13.36 23.01
N GLY A 114 -14.48 14.16 23.94
CA GLY A 114 -15.85 14.00 24.45
C GLY A 114 -16.07 12.61 25.08
N ASN A 115 -16.91 11.80 24.44
CA ASN A 115 -17.19 10.42 24.85
C ASN A 115 -16.32 9.37 24.11
N GLY A 116 -15.49 9.79 23.15
CA GLY A 116 -14.55 8.94 22.44
C GLY A 116 -13.18 8.92 23.10
N SER A 117 -12.45 7.82 22.91
CA SER A 117 -11.01 7.74 23.18
C SER A 117 -10.26 7.18 21.98
N TYR A 118 -9.01 7.61 21.83
CA TYR A 118 -8.13 7.21 20.76
C TYR A 118 -6.79 6.77 21.37
N GLY A 119 -6.38 5.53 21.11
CA GLY A 119 -5.16 4.93 21.67
C GLY A 119 -4.06 4.74 20.62
N PHE A 120 -2.81 4.92 21.01
CA PHE A 120 -1.64 4.57 20.19
C PHE A 120 -0.41 4.29 21.07
N SER A 121 0.69 3.82 20.49
CA SER A 121 1.92 3.51 21.22
C SER A 121 3.17 4.22 20.68
N SER A 122 4.17 4.34 21.55
CA SER A 122 5.55 4.71 21.20
C SER A 122 6.54 3.70 21.76
N MET A 123 7.70 3.55 21.12
CA MET A 123 8.78 2.66 21.54
C MET A 123 10.07 3.45 21.79
N VAL A 124 10.70 3.16 22.92
CA VAL A 124 12.00 3.72 23.34
C VAL A 124 12.96 2.57 23.63
N ASP A 125 14.21 2.70 23.21
CA ASP A 125 15.26 1.72 23.54
C ASP A 125 15.54 1.72 25.06
N SER A 126 15.41 0.57 25.72
CA SER A 126 15.51 0.49 27.19
C SER A 126 16.95 0.59 27.73
N MET A 127 17.94 0.61 26.85
CA MET A 127 19.37 0.67 27.17
C MET A 127 19.97 2.08 27.02
N THR A 128 19.38 2.90 26.15
CA THR A 128 19.93 4.19 25.71
C THR A 128 18.97 5.37 25.89
N GLY A 129 17.65 5.13 25.95
CA GLY A 129 16.64 6.20 25.96
C GLY A 129 16.39 6.83 24.59
N GLU A 130 16.95 6.26 23.52
CA GLU A 130 16.68 6.69 22.16
C GLU A 130 15.24 6.35 21.76
N ILE A 131 14.55 7.29 21.11
CA ILE A 131 13.24 7.01 20.54
C ILE A 131 13.45 6.12 19.32
N LEU A 132 12.67 5.04 19.25
CA LEU A 132 12.62 4.12 18.12
C LEU A 132 11.36 4.36 17.29
N GLN A 133 10.24 4.66 17.95
CA GLN A 133 8.98 4.94 17.29
C GLN A 133 8.14 5.92 18.11
N ALA A 134 7.61 6.97 17.48
CA ALA A 134 6.55 7.79 18.01
C ALA A 134 5.76 8.42 16.84
N SER A 135 4.44 8.45 16.93
CA SER A 135 3.58 9.04 15.90
C SER A 135 2.35 9.68 16.52
N MET A 136 1.81 10.70 15.86
CA MET A 136 0.58 11.39 16.24
C MET A 136 -0.55 11.02 15.26
N PRO A 137 -1.24 9.88 15.44
CA PRO A 137 -2.21 9.35 14.45
C PRO A 137 -3.51 10.16 14.28
N TYR A 138 -3.67 11.28 14.98
CA TYR A 138 -4.90 12.10 15.01
C TYR A 138 -4.59 13.60 15.01
N GLU A 139 -3.70 14.04 14.10
CA GLU A 139 -3.36 15.47 13.97
C GLU A 139 -4.60 16.32 13.67
N ASP A 140 -5.55 15.82 12.86
CA ASP A 140 -6.81 16.49 12.50
C ASP A 140 -7.76 16.76 13.68
N LYS A 141 -7.54 16.09 14.82
CA LYS A 141 -8.38 16.22 16.02
C LYS A 141 -7.90 17.29 17.00
N PHE A 142 -6.60 17.58 17.06
CA PHE A 142 -6.00 18.44 18.08
C PHE A 142 -4.89 19.38 17.59
N GLY A 143 -4.46 19.26 16.33
CA GLY A 143 -3.62 20.23 15.64
C GLY A 143 -4.42 20.99 14.58
N GLU A 144 -4.12 22.27 14.38
CA GLU A 144 -4.64 22.99 13.20
C GLU A 144 -3.84 22.55 11.97
N PRO A 145 -4.47 21.90 10.96
CA PRO A 145 -3.75 21.45 9.77
C PRO A 145 -3.13 22.65 9.05
N THR A 146 -1.81 22.57 8.80
CA THR A 146 -1.10 23.66 8.11
C THR A 146 -1.30 23.53 6.61
N TYR A 147 -2.23 24.32 6.06
CA TYR A 147 -2.47 24.42 4.61
C TYR A 147 -1.41 25.29 3.92
N TYR A 148 -1.46 25.34 2.59
CA TYR A 148 -0.58 26.22 1.81
C TYR A 148 -0.93 27.71 2.05
N PRO A 149 0.06 28.62 2.15
CA PRO A 149 1.50 28.36 2.15
C PRO A 149 2.01 27.79 3.48
N ALA A 150 2.93 26.83 3.39
CA ALA A 150 3.65 26.30 4.54
C ALA A 150 4.49 27.39 5.23
N LYS A 151 4.71 27.24 6.55
CA LYS A 151 5.54 28.16 7.35
C LYS A 151 7.03 27.90 7.17
N VAL A 152 7.40 26.67 6.80
CA VAL A 152 8.77 26.25 6.45
C VAL A 152 8.79 25.68 5.02
N SER A 153 9.90 25.86 4.32
CA SER A 153 10.16 25.21 3.04
C SER A 153 10.56 23.73 3.21
N GLN A 154 10.59 22.98 2.11
CA GLN A 154 11.03 21.58 2.12
C GLN A 154 12.53 21.42 2.48
N GLU A 155 13.36 22.41 2.16
CA GLU A 155 14.79 22.42 2.50
C GLU A 155 14.99 22.67 4.01
N GLU A 156 14.30 23.66 4.56
CA GLU A 156 14.27 23.92 6.01
C GLU A 156 13.70 22.73 6.78
N ALA A 157 12.63 22.10 6.27
CA ALA A 157 12.04 20.89 6.83
C ALA A 157 13.02 19.70 6.82
N LEU A 158 13.82 19.54 5.75
CA LEU A 158 14.84 18.50 5.67
C LEU A 158 15.96 18.72 6.72
N ASP A 159 16.37 19.96 6.93
CA ASP A 159 17.39 20.30 7.93
C ASP A 159 16.86 20.21 9.37
N LEU A 160 15.59 20.57 9.60
CA LEU A 160 14.88 20.30 10.85
C LEU A 160 14.78 18.79 11.13
N ALA A 161 14.49 17.97 10.12
CA ALA A 161 14.46 16.51 10.25
C ALA A 161 15.84 15.93 10.62
N LYS A 162 16.92 16.36 9.93
CA LYS A 162 18.30 15.98 10.30
C LYS A 162 18.65 16.43 11.73
N ALA A 163 18.23 17.62 12.13
CA ALA A 163 18.45 18.14 13.49
C ALA A 163 17.64 17.36 14.55
N PHE A 164 16.47 16.83 14.18
CA PHE A 164 15.68 15.95 15.04
C PHE A 164 16.35 14.58 15.23
N ILE A 165 16.86 13.96 14.16
CA ILE A 165 17.58 12.67 14.22
C ILE A 165 18.72 12.73 15.25
N ARG A 166 19.53 13.78 15.22
CA ARG A 166 20.63 13.99 16.18
C ARG A 166 20.20 14.07 17.65
N LYS A 167 18.92 14.39 17.92
CA LYS A 167 18.33 14.42 19.27
C LYS A 167 17.64 13.11 19.65
N ALA A 168 17.01 12.44 18.69
CA ALA A 168 16.27 11.19 18.89
C ALA A 168 17.18 9.96 18.93
N ALA A 169 18.28 9.98 18.19
CA ALA A 169 19.28 8.93 18.10
C ALA A 169 20.73 9.50 18.17
N PRO A 170 21.15 10.10 19.30
CA PRO A 170 22.50 10.67 19.48
C PRO A 170 23.65 9.65 19.39
N SER A 171 23.39 8.34 19.38
CA SER A 171 24.38 7.29 19.12
C SER A 171 24.83 7.20 17.65
N LEU A 172 24.05 7.76 16.72
CA LEU A 172 24.37 7.75 15.29
C LEU A 172 25.41 8.81 14.93
N ASP A 173 26.40 8.43 14.13
CA ASP A 173 27.26 9.38 13.42
C ASP A 173 26.40 10.13 12.38
N PRO A 174 26.32 11.47 12.41
CA PRO A 174 25.62 12.24 11.38
C PRO A 174 26.13 11.98 9.95
N ALA A 175 27.36 11.50 9.76
CA ALA A 175 27.90 11.12 8.45
C ALA A 175 27.37 9.77 7.93
N SER A 176 26.76 8.93 8.78
CA SER A 176 26.18 7.65 8.38
C SER A 176 24.68 7.72 8.03
N VAL A 177 24.07 8.91 8.14
CA VAL A 177 22.64 9.15 7.91
C VAL A 177 22.42 9.77 6.52
N HIS A 178 22.04 8.94 5.54
CA HIS A 178 21.92 9.36 4.14
C HIS A 178 20.47 9.60 3.72
N TYR A 179 20.13 10.83 3.35
CA TYR A 179 18.79 11.15 2.84
C TYR A 179 18.50 10.40 1.53
N ASN A 180 17.38 9.69 1.49
CA ASN A 180 16.91 8.98 0.32
C ASN A 180 16.03 9.89 -0.55
N GLU A 181 16.65 10.62 -1.46
CA GLU A 181 15.95 11.43 -2.48
C GLU A 181 15.09 10.62 -3.45
N GLY A 182 15.30 9.30 -3.50
CA GLY A 182 14.73 8.38 -4.49
C GLY A 182 13.48 7.64 -4.05
N LEU A 183 12.96 7.86 -2.84
CA LEU A 183 11.60 7.47 -2.50
C LEU A 183 10.65 8.54 -3.06
N PRO A 184 9.88 8.25 -4.13
CA PRO A 184 8.86 9.18 -4.56
C PRO A 184 7.83 9.30 -3.45
N TYR A 185 7.25 10.49 -3.28
CA TYR A 185 5.91 10.56 -2.73
C TYR A 185 5.02 9.68 -3.63
N LEU A 186 4.60 8.50 -3.13
CA LEU A 186 3.81 7.53 -3.90
C LEU A 186 2.54 8.16 -4.49
N TYR A 187 2.09 9.25 -3.88
CA TYR A 187 1.04 10.14 -4.34
C TYR A 187 1.53 11.59 -4.20
N PRO A 188 1.40 12.44 -5.23
CA PRO A 188 1.69 13.86 -5.08
C PRO A 188 0.84 14.44 -3.94
N GLN A 189 1.37 15.43 -3.21
CA GLN A 189 0.59 16.08 -2.16
C GLN A 189 -0.55 16.90 -2.78
N ALA A 190 -1.75 16.84 -2.22
CA ALA A 190 -2.85 17.72 -2.61
C ALA A 190 -2.51 19.18 -2.28
N LEU A 191 -2.84 20.10 -3.19
CA LEU A 191 -2.66 21.55 -3.03
C LEU A 191 -3.58 22.12 -1.94
N PHE A 192 -4.85 21.67 -1.92
CA PHE A 192 -5.82 21.99 -0.88
C PHE A 192 -5.76 21.01 0.32
N GLY A 193 -4.80 20.10 0.36
CA GLY A 193 -4.55 19.22 1.50
C GLY A 193 -3.61 19.86 2.54
N PRO A 194 -3.55 19.32 3.78
CA PRO A 194 -2.54 19.73 4.75
C PRO A 194 -1.13 19.47 4.21
N VAL A 195 -0.23 20.45 4.37
CA VAL A 195 1.16 20.32 3.93
C VAL A 195 1.90 19.36 4.84
N ASN A 196 2.56 18.38 4.23
CA ASN A 196 3.27 17.30 4.91
C ASN A 196 4.58 16.96 4.20
N TYR A 197 5.67 17.04 4.95
CA TYR A 197 6.99 16.60 4.54
C TYR A 197 7.22 15.17 5.01
N GLN A 198 7.65 14.30 4.09
CA GLN A 198 8.05 12.92 4.40
C GLN A 198 9.52 12.75 3.99
N PHE A 199 10.34 12.30 4.93
CA PHE A 199 11.75 12.05 4.72
C PHE A 199 12.09 10.62 5.11
N SER A 200 12.90 9.97 4.28
CA SER A 200 13.49 8.67 4.57
C SER A 200 15.00 8.77 4.50
N PHE A 201 15.68 8.12 5.43
CA PHE A 201 17.13 8.07 5.51
C PHE A 201 17.59 6.62 5.61
N ASN A 202 18.57 6.26 4.79
CA ASN A 202 19.26 4.99 4.87
C ASN A 202 20.45 5.13 5.83
N LEU A 203 20.72 4.10 6.64
CA LEU A 203 21.82 4.13 7.60
C LEU A 203 23.00 3.27 7.14
N ASP A 204 24.21 3.80 7.30
CA ASP A 204 25.44 3.04 7.21
C ASP A 204 25.90 2.63 8.63
N VAL A 205 26.38 1.39 8.75
CA VAL A 205 26.99 0.84 9.96
C VAL A 205 28.44 0.54 9.63
N ASN A 206 29.40 0.92 10.47
CA ASN A 206 30.84 0.71 10.22
C ASN A 206 31.34 1.17 8.82
N GLY A 207 30.67 2.18 8.23
CA GLY A 207 30.96 2.70 6.88
C GLY A 207 30.34 1.93 5.71
N VAL A 208 29.44 0.96 5.95
CA VAL A 208 28.75 0.16 4.93
C VAL A 208 27.23 0.24 5.12
N ARG A 209 26.49 0.38 4.02
CA ARG A 209 25.02 0.44 4.02
C ARG A 209 24.39 -0.79 4.68
N SER A 210 23.49 -0.59 5.64
CA SER A 210 22.61 -1.64 6.13
C SER A 210 21.27 -1.62 5.39
N GLN A 211 20.78 -2.78 4.96
CA GLN A 211 19.43 -2.91 4.41
C GLN A 211 18.34 -2.88 5.49
N SER A 212 18.70 -3.14 6.75
CA SER A 212 17.75 -3.33 7.85
C SER A 212 17.65 -2.12 8.77
N GLU A 213 18.47 -1.08 8.54
CA GLU A 213 18.45 0.16 9.30
C GLU A 213 18.09 1.37 8.42
N SER A 214 17.04 2.07 8.86
CA SER A 214 16.46 3.22 8.18
C SER A 214 15.74 4.11 9.17
N ILE A 215 15.60 5.38 8.84
CA ILE A 215 14.79 6.35 9.59
C ILE A 215 13.73 6.93 8.67
N TYR A 216 12.49 6.98 9.14
CA TYR A 216 11.38 7.66 8.49
C TYR A 216 10.87 8.78 9.40
N ILE A 217 10.65 9.95 8.82
CA ILE A 217 10.16 11.15 9.52
C ILE A 217 9.01 11.76 8.72
N THR A 218 7.92 12.07 9.42
CA THR A 218 6.83 12.91 8.92
C THR A 218 6.80 14.21 9.72
N MET A 219 6.63 15.32 9.02
CA MET A 219 6.59 16.67 9.57
C MET A 219 5.49 17.46 8.88
N ASN A 220 4.75 18.29 9.60
CA ASN A 220 3.71 19.14 9.00
C ASN A 220 4.30 20.43 8.39
N GLY A 221 3.46 21.19 7.68
CA GLY A 221 3.84 22.48 7.08
C GLY A 221 4.25 23.58 8.06
N SER A 222 4.08 23.39 9.38
CA SER A 222 4.58 24.29 10.42
C SER A 222 6.01 23.99 10.86
N GLY A 223 6.56 22.81 10.51
CA GLY A 223 7.87 22.34 10.94
C GLY A 223 7.83 21.37 12.13
N ASP A 224 6.65 21.00 12.61
CA ASP A 224 6.47 20.09 13.74
C ASP A 224 6.59 18.63 13.29
N ILE A 225 7.36 17.82 14.02
CA ILE A 225 7.49 16.38 13.75
C ILE A 225 6.22 15.66 14.23
N THR A 226 5.50 15.03 13.30
CA THR A 226 4.26 14.31 13.56
C THR A 226 4.46 12.81 13.61
N ALA A 227 5.52 12.28 12.99
CA ALA A 227 5.97 10.91 13.19
C ALA A 227 7.49 10.76 13.05
N TYR A 228 8.04 9.82 13.80
CA TYR A 228 9.40 9.32 13.70
C TYR A 228 9.40 7.81 13.88
N GLN A 229 10.11 7.11 13.00
CA GLN A 229 10.36 5.68 13.13
C GLN A 229 11.79 5.38 12.71
N ARG A 230 12.56 4.72 13.58
CA ARG A 230 13.87 4.13 13.27
C ARG A 230 13.75 2.62 13.30
N SER A 231 14.07 1.99 12.18
CA SER A 231 14.35 0.56 12.12
C SER A 231 15.73 0.35 12.75
N ASN A 232 15.77 -0.26 13.94
CA ASN A 232 16.97 -0.74 14.60
C ASN A 232 16.71 -2.21 14.99
N GLN A 233 17.62 -3.11 14.61
CA GLN A 233 17.49 -4.54 14.89
C GLN A 233 18.36 -4.98 16.07
N SER A 234 19.25 -4.11 16.57
CA SER A 234 20.25 -4.38 17.62
C SER A 234 21.11 -5.62 17.36
N ALA A 235 21.25 -6.01 16.11
CA ALA A 235 22.01 -7.18 15.68
C ALA A 235 23.53 -6.92 15.74
N ALA A 236 24.31 -7.97 15.98
CA ALA A 236 25.75 -7.91 15.88
C ALA A 236 26.19 -7.86 14.40
N TYR A 237 26.73 -6.72 13.97
CA TYR A 237 27.29 -6.57 12.62
C TYR A 237 28.71 -7.16 12.54
N PRO A 238 29.02 -7.97 11.50
CA PRO A 238 30.38 -8.45 11.27
C PRO A 238 31.28 -7.31 10.74
N SER A 239 32.58 -7.59 10.58
CA SER A 239 33.55 -6.65 9.98
C SER A 239 33.02 -6.07 8.66
N SER A 240 33.18 -4.76 8.46
CA SER A 240 32.87 -4.07 7.20
C SER A 240 33.93 -4.25 6.11
N THR A 241 35.07 -4.88 6.44
CA THR A 241 36.14 -5.17 5.48
C THR A 241 35.83 -6.47 4.73
N PRO A 242 35.61 -6.44 3.40
CA PRO A 242 35.41 -7.65 2.61
C PRO A 242 36.76 -8.37 2.38
N ALA A 243 36.72 -9.70 2.29
CA ALA A 243 37.90 -10.51 1.96
C ALA A 243 38.09 -10.71 0.45
N ILE A 244 36.98 -10.70 -0.32
CA ILE A 244 37.01 -10.69 -1.79
C ILE A 244 36.76 -9.28 -2.35
N ARG A 245 37.28 -9.00 -3.55
CA ARG A 245 37.14 -7.68 -4.17
C ARG A 245 35.78 -7.52 -4.85
N ALA A 246 35.34 -6.28 -5.00
CA ALA A 246 34.13 -5.98 -5.78
C ALA A 246 34.23 -6.47 -7.22
N GLU A 247 35.42 -6.42 -7.84
CA GLU A 247 35.62 -6.92 -9.21
C GLU A 247 35.46 -8.45 -9.32
N ASP A 248 35.80 -9.20 -8.26
CA ASP A 248 35.64 -10.65 -8.21
C ASP A 248 34.14 -11.01 -8.10
N ALA A 249 33.39 -10.28 -7.28
CA ALA A 249 31.93 -10.41 -7.19
C ALA A 249 31.25 -10.00 -8.52
N GLU A 250 31.68 -8.91 -9.17
CA GLU A 250 31.20 -8.54 -10.51
C GLU A 250 31.47 -9.66 -11.55
N ALA A 251 32.63 -10.32 -11.50
CA ALA A 251 32.95 -11.44 -12.37
C ALA A 251 32.06 -12.66 -12.08
N ALA A 252 31.80 -12.98 -10.80
CA ALA A 252 30.87 -14.03 -10.39
C ALA A 252 29.45 -13.75 -10.89
N PHE A 253 28.92 -12.54 -10.68
CA PHE A 253 27.60 -12.14 -11.18
C PHE A 253 27.49 -12.24 -12.70
N ARG A 254 28.50 -11.75 -13.44
CA ARG A 254 28.53 -11.90 -14.91
C ARG A 254 28.57 -13.38 -15.30
N SER A 255 29.37 -14.20 -14.64
CA SER A 255 29.46 -15.64 -14.94
C SER A 255 28.14 -16.37 -14.68
N ALA A 256 27.42 -16.00 -13.61
CA ALA A 256 26.13 -16.58 -13.23
C ALA A 256 24.91 -15.97 -13.96
N LEU A 257 25.10 -14.94 -14.79
CA LEU A 257 23.97 -14.29 -15.49
C LEU A 257 23.38 -15.21 -16.56
N GLU A 258 22.23 -15.77 -16.23
CA GLU A 258 21.36 -16.53 -17.12
C GLU A 258 20.12 -15.73 -17.50
N MET A 259 19.99 -15.38 -18.79
CA MET A 259 18.82 -14.67 -19.33
C MET A 259 17.75 -15.65 -19.80
N THR A 260 16.52 -15.43 -19.38
CA THR A 260 15.34 -16.24 -19.72
C THR A 260 14.36 -15.41 -20.55
N LEU A 261 13.86 -15.98 -21.65
CA LEU A 261 12.80 -15.37 -22.45
C LEU A 261 11.45 -15.64 -21.78
N GLN A 262 10.69 -14.58 -21.49
CA GLN A 262 9.41 -14.68 -20.80
C GLN A 262 8.38 -13.72 -21.42
N TYR A 263 7.11 -14.11 -21.40
CA TYR A 263 6.02 -13.16 -21.49
C TYR A 263 5.88 -12.48 -20.13
N VAL A 264 6.21 -11.19 -20.07
CA VAL A 264 6.18 -10.41 -18.84
C VAL A 264 4.99 -9.44 -18.89
N PRO A 265 4.12 -9.44 -17.86
CA PRO A 265 3.05 -8.48 -17.78
C PRO A 265 3.56 -7.10 -17.38
N SER A 266 2.96 -6.10 -18.00
CA SER A 266 2.98 -4.71 -17.58
C SER A 266 1.56 -4.36 -17.18
N TYR A 267 1.37 -4.02 -15.90
CA TYR A 267 0.06 -3.61 -15.39
C TYR A 267 -0.15 -2.13 -15.74
N SER A 268 -1.29 -1.78 -16.32
CA SER A 268 -1.73 -0.38 -16.30
C SER A 268 -2.00 0.05 -14.85
N SER A 269 -2.09 1.36 -14.64
CA SER A 269 -2.51 1.89 -13.34
C SER A 269 -3.85 1.27 -12.90
N TYR A 270 -3.87 0.75 -11.68
CA TYR A 270 -4.97 -0.02 -11.04
C TYR A 270 -5.09 -1.47 -11.50
N GLY A 271 -4.12 -2.00 -12.25
CA GLY A 271 -4.10 -3.40 -12.69
C GLY A 271 -5.18 -3.77 -13.71
N MET A 272 -6.01 -2.81 -14.13
CA MET A 272 -7.22 -2.99 -14.93
C MET A 272 -6.95 -3.54 -16.34
N GLU A 273 -5.73 -3.34 -16.88
CA GLU A 273 -5.27 -3.98 -18.11
C GLU A 273 -3.89 -4.62 -17.91
N LYS A 274 -3.77 -5.91 -18.25
CA LYS A 274 -2.51 -6.65 -18.30
C LYS A 274 -1.96 -6.58 -19.74
N LYS A 275 -0.97 -5.72 -20.00
CA LYS A 275 -0.30 -5.64 -21.31
C LYS A 275 0.95 -6.51 -21.32
N TRP A 276 1.02 -7.47 -22.23
CA TRP A 276 2.15 -8.39 -22.28
C TRP A 276 3.29 -7.85 -23.14
N THR A 277 4.51 -8.08 -22.67
CA THR A 277 5.74 -7.87 -23.43
C THR A 277 6.52 -9.17 -23.45
N LEU A 278 6.99 -9.60 -24.62
CA LEU A 278 7.98 -10.66 -24.71
C LEU A 278 9.37 -10.06 -24.41
N ALA A 279 9.99 -10.44 -23.30
CA ALA A 279 11.22 -9.83 -22.80
C ALA A 279 12.26 -10.88 -22.36
N TRP A 280 13.53 -10.52 -22.51
CA TRP A 280 14.64 -11.20 -21.84
C TRP A 280 14.80 -10.62 -20.45
N THR A 281 14.62 -11.47 -19.44
CA THR A 281 14.79 -11.14 -18.02
C THR A 281 15.90 -11.99 -17.42
N PRO A 282 16.66 -11.47 -16.44
CA PRO A 282 17.53 -12.30 -15.63
C PRO A 282 16.70 -13.37 -14.91
N ALA A 283 17.17 -14.62 -14.89
CA ALA A 283 16.50 -15.69 -14.15
C ALA A 283 16.43 -15.36 -12.64
N PRO A 284 15.43 -15.85 -11.86
CA PRO A 284 15.26 -15.50 -10.45
C PRO A 284 16.54 -15.68 -9.60
N ALA A 285 17.24 -16.79 -9.85
CA ALA A 285 18.67 -17.00 -9.73
C ALA A 285 19.59 -15.79 -9.50
N SER A 286 19.54 -14.81 -10.40
CA SER A 286 20.44 -13.66 -10.44
C SER A 286 20.16 -12.59 -9.36
N SER A 287 19.14 -12.83 -8.52
CA SER A 287 18.86 -12.05 -7.31
C SER A 287 19.64 -12.52 -6.08
N TYR A 288 20.33 -13.67 -6.14
CA TYR A 288 21.25 -14.11 -5.09
C TYR A 288 22.40 -13.10 -4.89
N VAL A 289 22.84 -12.96 -3.65
CA VAL A 289 23.98 -12.11 -3.27
C VAL A 289 25.25 -12.95 -3.14
N VAL A 290 26.42 -12.33 -3.18
CA VAL A 290 27.71 -12.99 -2.95
C VAL A 290 28.22 -12.64 -1.55
N ASP A 291 28.55 -13.64 -0.73
CA ASP A 291 29.17 -13.46 0.57
C ASP A 291 30.52 -12.74 0.40
N ALA A 292 30.69 -11.57 1.03
CA ALA A 292 31.87 -10.74 0.83
C ALA A 292 33.12 -11.28 1.55
N GLN A 293 32.98 -12.33 2.37
CA GLN A 293 34.07 -13.01 3.06
C GLN A 293 34.49 -14.30 2.34
N THR A 294 33.55 -15.07 1.77
CA THR A 294 33.89 -16.35 1.10
C THR A 294 33.85 -16.31 -0.43
N GLY A 295 33.14 -15.36 -1.03
CA GLY A 295 32.87 -15.32 -2.46
C GLY A 295 31.81 -16.33 -2.93
N ASP A 296 31.13 -17.01 -2.01
CA ASP A 296 30.03 -17.93 -2.34
C ASP A 296 28.71 -17.17 -2.58
N PHE A 297 27.86 -17.70 -3.45
CA PHE A 297 26.47 -17.23 -3.54
C PHE A 297 25.66 -17.66 -2.32
N LEU A 298 24.78 -16.75 -1.86
CA LEU A 298 23.85 -16.98 -0.76
C LEU A 298 22.39 -16.92 -1.21
N ASP A 299 21.56 -17.80 -0.63
CA ASP A 299 20.10 -17.76 -0.77
C ASP A 299 19.43 -16.66 0.08
N GLY A 300 18.09 -16.64 0.08
CA GLY A 300 17.28 -15.70 0.87
C GLY A 300 17.32 -15.96 2.39
N GLN A 301 17.90 -17.07 2.82
CA GLN A 301 18.12 -17.46 4.22
C GLN A 301 19.57 -17.23 4.65
N GLY A 302 20.45 -16.85 3.70
CA GLY A 302 21.87 -16.59 3.95
C GLY A 302 22.74 -17.85 3.92
N ASN A 303 22.20 -18.99 3.49
CA ASN A 303 22.96 -20.22 3.33
C ASN A 303 23.69 -20.25 1.99
N LYS A 304 24.82 -20.95 1.95
CA LYS A 304 25.61 -21.16 0.74
C LYS A 304 24.81 -22.01 -0.25
N VAL A 305 24.56 -21.50 -1.46
CA VAL A 305 24.03 -22.32 -2.54
C VAL A 305 25.17 -23.02 -3.29
N PRO A 306 25.14 -24.36 -3.49
CA PRO A 306 26.17 -25.09 -4.24
C PRO A 306 26.11 -24.81 -5.76
N GLY A 307 25.04 -24.17 -6.21
CA GLY A 307 24.79 -23.71 -7.56
C GLY A 307 23.38 -23.13 -7.62
N VAL A 308 23.07 -22.42 -8.69
CA VAL A 308 21.73 -21.89 -8.91
C VAL A 308 20.81 -23.04 -9.38
N PRO A 309 19.68 -23.34 -8.71
CA PRO A 309 18.68 -24.27 -9.23
C PRO A 309 17.97 -23.65 -10.44
N LEU A 310 18.39 -24.07 -11.65
CA LEU A 310 17.80 -23.70 -12.93
C LEU A 310 17.22 -24.95 -13.59
N GLY A 311 15.90 -24.99 -13.77
CA GLY A 311 15.27 -26.10 -14.46
C GLY A 311 13.75 -26.07 -14.39
N PHE A 312 13.14 -26.64 -15.43
CA PHE A 312 11.70 -26.85 -15.54
C PHE A 312 11.47 -28.25 -16.11
N ASP A 313 11.14 -29.19 -15.24
CA ASP A 313 10.82 -30.58 -15.58
C ASP A 313 9.50 -30.64 -16.36
N ALA A 314 9.44 -31.47 -17.39
CA ALA A 314 8.19 -31.82 -18.03
C ALA A 314 7.30 -32.64 -17.08
N ILE A 315 6.00 -32.41 -17.13
CA ILE A 315 5.01 -33.23 -16.43
C ILE A 315 4.58 -34.36 -17.37
N GLU A 316 4.82 -35.61 -17.00
CA GLU A 316 4.37 -36.76 -17.77
C GLU A 316 2.85 -36.89 -17.71
N LYS A 317 2.22 -37.02 -18.88
CA LYS A 317 0.77 -37.11 -19.03
C LYS A 317 0.24 -38.43 -18.46
N GLN A 318 -0.71 -38.32 -17.55
CA GLN A 318 -1.41 -39.46 -16.92
C GLN A 318 -2.85 -39.59 -17.43
N ASP A 319 -3.52 -40.68 -17.10
CA ASP A 319 -4.93 -40.91 -17.48
C ASP A 319 -5.92 -40.09 -16.64
N ASN A 320 -5.56 -39.76 -15.39
CA ASN A 320 -6.42 -39.07 -14.42
C ASN A 320 -6.24 -37.55 -14.50
N VAL A 321 -6.73 -36.95 -15.58
CA VAL A 321 -6.64 -35.50 -15.84
C VAL A 321 -7.92 -34.75 -15.47
N PHE A 322 -7.80 -33.46 -15.16
CA PHE A 322 -8.93 -32.56 -14.94
C PHE A 322 -9.87 -32.55 -16.14
N VAL A 323 -11.14 -32.89 -15.90
CA VAL A 323 -12.23 -32.77 -16.87
C VAL A 323 -13.10 -31.58 -16.46
N PRO A 324 -13.16 -30.50 -17.27
CA PRO A 324 -14.01 -29.36 -16.96
C PRO A 324 -15.49 -29.78 -16.83
N ALA A 325 -16.15 -29.31 -15.78
CA ALA A 325 -17.60 -29.36 -15.70
C ALA A 325 -18.21 -28.54 -16.85
N ASN A 326 -19.39 -28.97 -17.33
CA ASN A 326 -20.17 -28.25 -18.33
C ASN A 326 -21.59 -27.96 -17.80
N PRO A 327 -21.75 -27.06 -16.82
CA PRO A 327 -23.03 -26.73 -16.18
C PRO A 327 -23.95 -25.86 -17.05
N GLY A 328 -23.53 -25.47 -18.26
CA GLY A 328 -24.25 -24.51 -19.09
C GLY A 328 -24.08 -23.06 -18.63
N LYS A 329 -25.01 -22.19 -19.04
CA LYS A 329 -24.85 -20.72 -18.94
C LYS A 329 -24.80 -20.17 -17.52
N ASP A 330 -25.44 -20.83 -16.57
CA ASP A 330 -25.60 -20.33 -15.20
C ASP A 330 -24.38 -20.67 -14.31
N GLY A 331 -23.49 -21.54 -14.78
CA GLY A 331 -22.39 -22.10 -13.98
C GLY A 331 -22.89 -23.11 -12.93
N LEU A 332 -21.95 -23.76 -12.26
CA LEU A 332 -22.23 -24.61 -11.09
C LEU A 332 -22.98 -23.80 -10.03
N SER A 333 -23.88 -24.47 -9.31
CA SER A 333 -24.35 -24.02 -8.00
C SER A 333 -23.24 -24.12 -6.95
N GLY A 334 -23.38 -23.41 -5.83
CA GLY A 334 -22.42 -23.49 -4.74
C GLY A 334 -22.44 -24.85 -4.05
N GLU A 335 -23.57 -25.55 -4.07
CA GLU A 335 -23.72 -26.94 -3.63
C GLU A 335 -22.88 -27.90 -4.50
N GLU A 336 -22.95 -27.77 -5.83
CA GLU A 336 -22.14 -28.58 -6.75
C GLU A 336 -20.65 -28.26 -6.63
N ALA A 337 -20.30 -26.97 -6.49
CA ALA A 337 -18.92 -26.54 -6.25
C ALA A 337 -18.37 -27.05 -4.91
N ALA A 338 -19.15 -26.98 -3.83
CA ALA A 338 -18.78 -27.51 -2.51
C ALA A 338 -18.57 -29.02 -2.56
N LYS A 339 -19.50 -29.75 -3.18
CA LYS A 339 -19.39 -31.19 -3.36
C LYS A 339 -18.15 -31.58 -4.18
N LEU A 340 -17.84 -30.85 -5.25
CA LEU A 340 -16.62 -31.08 -6.05
C LEU A 340 -15.36 -30.97 -5.19
N VAL A 341 -15.27 -29.99 -4.28
CA VAL A 341 -14.14 -29.85 -3.35
C VAL A 341 -14.11 -30.99 -2.33
N GLU A 342 -15.26 -31.34 -1.74
CA GLU A 342 -15.39 -32.40 -0.74
C GLU A 342 -15.00 -33.78 -1.31
N ASP A 343 -15.51 -34.13 -2.50
CA ASP A 343 -15.21 -35.38 -3.21
C ASP A 343 -13.73 -35.45 -3.66
N THR A 344 -13.11 -34.31 -4.01
CA THR A 344 -11.73 -34.28 -4.56
C THR A 344 -10.64 -34.21 -3.50
N LEU A 345 -10.87 -33.51 -2.37
CA LEU A 345 -9.85 -33.22 -1.36
C LEU A 345 -9.95 -34.05 -0.07
N GLN A 346 -11.05 -34.79 0.14
CA GLN A 346 -11.28 -35.64 1.32
C GLN A 346 -11.00 -34.88 2.64
N LEU A 347 -11.78 -33.81 2.87
CA LEU A 347 -11.66 -32.97 4.06
C LEU A 347 -11.85 -33.78 5.36
N PRO A 348 -11.22 -33.38 6.49
CA PRO A 348 -11.44 -34.03 7.78
C PRO A 348 -12.92 -34.04 8.17
N ALA A 349 -13.40 -35.14 8.74
CA ALA A 349 -14.83 -35.35 9.04
C ALA A 349 -15.41 -34.35 10.06
N GLU A 350 -14.56 -33.74 10.87
CA GLU A 350 -14.87 -32.66 11.80
C GLU A 350 -15.14 -31.31 11.11
N LYS A 351 -14.65 -31.08 9.89
CA LYS A 351 -14.86 -29.83 9.13
C LYS A 351 -16.27 -29.80 8.52
N LYS A 352 -17.14 -28.94 9.03
CA LYS A 352 -18.52 -28.74 8.52
C LYS A 352 -18.60 -27.46 7.68
N ARG A 353 -19.30 -27.50 6.55
CA ARG A 353 -19.51 -26.34 5.66
C ARG A 353 -20.11 -25.17 6.45
N SER A 354 -19.36 -24.07 6.53
CA SER A 354 -19.65 -22.88 7.37
C SER A 354 -20.09 -21.66 6.56
N GLY A 355 -19.75 -21.60 5.27
CA GLY A 355 -20.06 -20.45 4.43
C GLY A 355 -19.83 -20.74 2.95
N GLN A 356 -20.66 -20.11 2.13
CA GLN A 356 -20.71 -20.25 0.68
C GLN A 356 -21.16 -18.91 0.10
N TYR A 357 -20.34 -18.28 -0.74
CA TYR A 357 -20.60 -16.98 -1.35
C TYR A 357 -20.19 -17.02 -2.82
N SER A 358 -20.95 -16.34 -3.69
CA SER A 358 -20.54 -16.14 -5.08
C SER A 358 -20.12 -14.70 -5.32
N ARG A 359 -19.02 -14.53 -6.04
CA ARG A 359 -18.59 -13.24 -6.61
C ARG A 359 -18.42 -13.36 -8.11
N THR A 360 -18.60 -12.24 -8.80
CA THR A 360 -18.34 -12.11 -10.25
C THR A 360 -17.15 -11.19 -10.48
N ASP A 361 -16.04 -11.54 -9.82
CA ASP A 361 -14.75 -10.87 -9.96
C ASP A 361 -13.62 -11.82 -9.56
N GLY A 362 -12.86 -12.30 -10.54
CA GLY A 362 -11.63 -13.09 -10.36
C GLY A 362 -10.41 -12.23 -10.00
N GLY A 363 -10.61 -10.95 -9.68
CA GLY A 363 -9.57 -9.94 -9.58
C GLY A 363 -9.26 -9.33 -10.95
N TYR A 364 -8.47 -8.26 -10.96
CA TYR A 364 -8.24 -7.40 -12.12
C TYR A 364 -7.83 -8.13 -13.42
N ALA A 365 -7.11 -9.26 -13.33
CA ALA A 365 -6.68 -10.03 -14.49
C ALA A 365 -7.75 -10.96 -15.08
N ASN A 366 -8.81 -11.29 -14.32
CA ASN A 366 -9.85 -12.27 -14.66
C ASN A 366 -11.26 -11.69 -14.43
N LYS A 367 -11.47 -10.45 -14.88
CA LYS A 367 -12.72 -9.71 -14.75
C LYS A 367 -13.91 -10.47 -15.34
N GLY A 368 -15.04 -10.51 -14.62
CA GLY A 368 -16.26 -11.18 -15.07
C GLY A 368 -16.29 -12.69 -14.84
N GLN A 369 -15.21 -13.30 -14.34
CA GLN A 369 -15.20 -14.69 -13.90
C GLN A 369 -16.15 -14.88 -12.70
N LYS A 370 -17.10 -15.81 -12.81
CA LYS A 370 -17.99 -16.19 -11.69
C LYS A 370 -17.28 -17.23 -10.82
N LEU A 371 -17.08 -16.90 -9.56
CA LEU A 371 -16.42 -17.74 -8.57
C LEU A 371 -17.38 -18.13 -7.44
N TRP A 372 -17.07 -19.25 -6.80
CA TRP A 372 -17.62 -19.66 -5.51
C TRP A 372 -16.50 -19.68 -4.47
N ASP A 373 -16.65 -18.88 -3.42
CA ASP A 373 -15.82 -18.93 -2.22
C ASP A 373 -16.54 -19.77 -1.16
N LEU A 374 -15.83 -20.78 -0.65
CA LEU A 374 -16.35 -21.84 0.20
C LEU A 374 -15.52 -21.92 1.48
N SER A 375 -16.17 -22.26 2.59
CA SER A 375 -15.49 -22.44 3.88
C SER A 375 -16.10 -23.57 4.70
N TRP A 376 -15.25 -24.21 5.50
CA TRP A 376 -15.61 -25.23 6.47
C TRP A 376 -14.96 -24.94 7.83
N MET A 377 -15.62 -25.24 8.93
CA MET A 377 -15.15 -25.02 10.32
C MET A 377 -15.49 -26.21 11.20
N GLU A 378 -14.73 -26.41 12.28
CA GLU A 378 -15.01 -27.44 13.30
C GLU A 378 -16.22 -27.08 14.16
N GLU A 379 -16.30 -25.81 14.58
CA GLU A 379 -17.44 -25.25 15.31
C GLU A 379 -17.85 -23.88 14.76
N ALA A 380 -19.15 -23.70 14.51
CA ALA A 380 -19.69 -22.46 13.95
C ALA A 380 -19.69 -21.25 14.93
N ASN A 381 -19.44 -21.50 16.22
CA ASN A 381 -19.54 -20.50 17.30
C ASN A 381 -18.31 -20.53 18.25
N ALA A 382 -17.12 -20.90 17.75
CA ALA A 382 -15.90 -20.87 18.55
C ALA A 382 -15.61 -19.44 19.07
N PRO A 383 -15.16 -19.26 20.33
CA PRO A 383 -14.76 -17.95 20.85
C PRO A 383 -13.66 -17.29 20.00
N GLN A 384 -13.69 -15.96 19.90
CA GLN A 384 -12.77 -15.15 19.09
C GLN A 384 -11.28 -15.47 19.33
N GLY A 385 -10.52 -15.41 18.24
CA GLY A 385 -9.11 -15.82 18.18
C GLY A 385 -8.76 -16.29 16.77
N TYR A 386 -8.72 -17.60 16.57
CA TYR A 386 -8.35 -18.25 15.30
C TYR A 386 -9.20 -19.52 15.11
N PRO A 387 -10.46 -19.44 14.64
CA PRO A 387 -11.28 -20.62 14.42
C PRO A 387 -10.66 -21.48 13.30
N ASN A 388 -10.45 -22.77 13.56
CA ASN A 388 -9.74 -23.66 12.65
C ASN A 388 -10.57 -23.95 11.39
N SER A 389 -10.49 -23.04 10.41
CA SER A 389 -11.33 -23.04 9.21
C SER A 389 -10.55 -23.47 7.97
N SER A 390 -11.14 -24.23 7.06
CA SER A 390 -10.60 -24.45 5.71
C SER A 390 -11.33 -23.57 4.70
N ARG A 391 -10.66 -23.13 3.63
CA ARG A 391 -11.26 -22.32 2.56
C ARG A 391 -10.93 -22.86 1.18
N ALA A 392 -11.83 -22.67 0.22
CA ALA A 392 -11.62 -22.97 -1.18
C ALA A 392 -12.26 -21.91 -2.09
N THR A 393 -11.70 -21.71 -3.28
CA THR A 393 -12.30 -20.90 -4.35
C THR A 393 -12.37 -21.73 -5.63
N VAL A 394 -13.56 -21.83 -6.23
CA VAL A 394 -13.86 -22.65 -7.40
C VAL A 394 -14.40 -21.79 -8.54
N ASP A 395 -13.93 -22.02 -9.77
CA ASP A 395 -14.49 -21.43 -10.98
C ASP A 395 -15.85 -22.05 -11.30
N ALA A 396 -16.90 -21.22 -11.40
CA ALA A 396 -18.26 -21.72 -11.60
C ALA A 396 -18.53 -22.20 -13.02
N ALA A 397 -17.73 -21.81 -14.03
CA ALA A 397 -17.96 -22.22 -15.42
C ALA A 397 -17.38 -23.61 -15.73
N THR A 398 -16.29 -23.98 -15.04
CA THR A 398 -15.48 -25.18 -15.32
C THR A 398 -15.36 -26.13 -14.15
N GLY A 399 -15.71 -25.72 -12.92
CA GLY A 399 -15.43 -26.49 -11.71
C GLY A 399 -13.96 -26.53 -11.31
N GLN A 400 -13.08 -25.74 -11.95
CA GLN A 400 -11.67 -25.71 -11.61
C GLN A 400 -11.47 -25.17 -10.18
N LEU A 401 -10.75 -25.93 -9.34
CA LEU A 401 -10.23 -25.41 -8.08
C LEU A 401 -9.15 -24.37 -8.39
N LEU A 402 -9.30 -23.15 -7.85
CA LEU A 402 -8.33 -22.06 -8.03
C LEU A 402 -7.51 -21.81 -6.76
N GLN A 403 -8.13 -21.97 -5.60
CA GLN A 403 -7.47 -21.84 -4.31
C GLN A 403 -8.03 -22.87 -3.34
N PHE A 404 -7.17 -23.46 -2.50
CA PHE A 404 -7.54 -24.20 -1.31
C PHE A 404 -6.51 -23.95 -0.21
N HIS A 405 -6.98 -23.77 1.01
CA HIS A 405 -6.11 -23.59 2.17
C HIS A 405 -6.72 -24.31 3.39
N LEU A 406 -6.04 -25.33 3.88
CA LEU A 406 -6.41 -26.10 5.07
C LEU A 406 -6.02 -25.31 6.32
N ASN A 407 -6.91 -25.23 7.32
CA ASN A 407 -6.63 -24.60 8.61
C ASN A 407 -6.11 -23.14 8.51
N SER A 408 -6.84 -22.33 7.74
CA SER A 408 -6.51 -20.97 7.29
C SER A 408 -6.29 -19.90 8.37
N TYR A 409 -6.44 -20.23 9.65
CA TYR A 409 -6.24 -19.30 10.76
C TYR A 409 -5.58 -20.05 11.93
N GLY A 410 -4.37 -19.63 12.28
CA GLY A 410 -3.62 -20.12 13.43
C GLY A 410 -2.11 -19.88 13.27
N PRO A 411 -1.43 -19.29 14.26
CA PRO A 411 0.03 -19.18 14.22
C PRO A 411 0.71 -20.57 14.19
N PRO A 412 1.93 -20.70 13.61
CA PRO A 412 2.61 -22.00 13.42
C PRO A 412 2.72 -22.91 14.67
N TRP A 413 2.81 -22.35 15.87
CA TRP A 413 2.89 -23.12 17.13
C TRP A 413 1.53 -23.53 17.71
N MET A 414 0.42 -23.07 17.11
CA MET A 414 -0.93 -23.60 17.38
C MET A 414 -1.34 -24.68 16.37
N GLN A 415 -0.53 -24.94 15.33
CA GLN A 415 -0.73 -26.10 14.47
C GLN A 415 -0.51 -27.37 15.30
N PRO A 416 -1.43 -28.35 15.28
CA PRO A 416 -1.22 -29.60 16.00
C PRO A 416 0.00 -30.34 15.45
N GLU A 417 0.84 -30.86 16.35
CA GLU A 417 2.01 -31.65 15.99
C GLU A 417 1.60 -32.84 15.11
N GLN A 418 2.17 -32.94 13.90
CA GLN A 418 1.81 -33.97 12.93
C GLN A 418 2.30 -35.34 13.40
N LYS A 419 1.37 -36.18 13.84
CA LYS A 419 1.64 -37.52 14.36
C LYS A 419 1.47 -38.57 13.25
N GLY A 420 2.58 -39.13 12.81
CA GLY A 420 2.63 -40.25 11.88
C GLY A 420 4.02 -40.40 11.24
N GLU A 421 4.16 -41.43 10.41
CA GLU A 421 5.35 -41.56 9.55
C GLU A 421 5.35 -40.47 8.48
N LYS A 422 6.52 -39.86 8.24
CA LYS A 422 6.69 -38.90 7.16
C LYS A 422 6.98 -39.63 5.85
N ILE A 423 6.34 -39.19 4.77
CA ILE A 423 6.67 -39.66 3.42
C ILE A 423 7.99 -39.03 2.93
N SER A 424 8.62 -39.66 1.95
CA SER A 424 9.75 -39.08 1.22
C SER A 424 9.32 -37.90 0.34
N ARG A 425 10.29 -37.08 -0.05
CA ARG A 425 10.05 -35.94 -0.95
C ARG A 425 9.71 -36.43 -2.37
N GLU A 426 10.21 -37.59 -2.76
CA GLU A 426 9.92 -38.28 -4.01
C GLU A 426 8.47 -38.76 -4.07
N GLU A 427 7.95 -39.34 -2.98
CA GLU A 427 6.52 -39.67 -2.83
C GLU A 427 5.65 -38.41 -2.84
N ALA A 428 6.05 -37.36 -2.11
CA ALA A 428 5.36 -36.08 -2.13
C ALA A 428 5.33 -35.45 -3.54
N ARG A 429 6.41 -35.57 -4.32
CA ARG A 429 6.49 -35.12 -5.71
C ARG A 429 5.51 -35.89 -6.60
N ALA A 430 5.38 -37.20 -6.41
CA ALA A 430 4.41 -38.01 -7.14
C ALA A 430 2.96 -37.60 -6.82
N ILE A 431 2.64 -37.36 -5.55
CA ILE A 431 1.32 -36.88 -5.12
C ILE A 431 1.01 -35.49 -5.70
N ALA A 432 1.98 -34.57 -5.70
CA ALA A 432 1.80 -33.23 -6.28
C ALA A 432 1.61 -33.27 -7.81
N LEU A 433 2.29 -34.18 -8.51
CA LEU A 433 2.14 -34.38 -9.97
C LEU A 433 0.79 -34.98 -10.37
N ASP A 434 0.22 -35.88 -9.55
CA ASP A 434 -1.15 -36.38 -9.70
C ASP A 434 -2.18 -35.28 -9.39
N LEU A 435 -2.04 -34.59 -8.24
CA LEU A 435 -2.94 -33.50 -7.84
C LEU A 435 -3.01 -32.38 -8.89
N VAL A 436 -1.88 -31.89 -9.40
CA VAL A 436 -1.89 -30.81 -10.40
C VAL A 436 -2.55 -31.26 -11.71
N GLN A 437 -2.39 -32.52 -12.12
CA GLN A 437 -3.07 -33.05 -13.30
C GLN A 437 -4.58 -33.20 -13.09
N ARG A 438 -5.03 -33.55 -11.89
CA ARG A 438 -6.46 -33.64 -11.52
C ARG A 438 -7.13 -32.27 -11.28
N LEU A 439 -6.38 -31.24 -10.92
CA LEU A 439 -6.91 -29.93 -10.49
C LEU A 439 -6.69 -28.79 -11.50
N TYR A 440 -5.77 -28.93 -12.45
CA TYR A 440 -5.45 -27.91 -13.45
C TYR A 440 -5.67 -28.44 -14.89
N PRO A 441 -6.42 -27.72 -15.75
CA PRO A 441 -6.68 -28.13 -17.12
C PRO A 441 -5.40 -28.16 -17.96
N ASN A 442 -5.19 -29.25 -18.71
CA ASN A 442 -4.04 -29.43 -19.60
C ASN A 442 -2.67 -29.27 -18.90
N ALA A 443 -2.54 -29.66 -17.63
CA ALA A 443 -1.33 -29.45 -16.83
C ALA A 443 -0.04 -29.95 -17.51
N SER A 444 -0.05 -31.10 -18.18
CA SER A 444 1.13 -31.64 -18.89
C SER A 444 1.49 -30.92 -20.20
N GLU A 445 0.62 -30.06 -20.71
CA GLU A 445 0.83 -29.26 -21.93
C GLU A 445 1.15 -27.80 -21.60
N GLU A 446 0.54 -27.24 -20.54
CA GLU A 446 0.71 -25.84 -20.11
C GLU A 446 1.69 -25.63 -18.97
N LEU A 447 1.99 -26.63 -18.12
CA LEU A 447 2.82 -26.45 -16.93
C LEU A 447 4.13 -27.24 -16.99
N LYS A 448 5.14 -26.73 -16.28
CA LYS A 448 6.36 -27.47 -15.94
C LYS A 448 6.66 -27.34 -14.46
N LEU A 449 7.15 -28.41 -13.85
CA LEU A 449 7.58 -28.39 -12.44
C LEU A 449 8.92 -27.67 -12.33
N GLN A 450 9.00 -26.63 -11.52
CA GLN A 450 10.24 -25.93 -11.24
C GLN A 450 11.20 -26.85 -10.47
N ALA A 451 12.49 -26.78 -10.81
CA ALA A 451 13.54 -27.48 -10.09
C ALA A 451 13.51 -27.14 -8.58
N PHE A 452 13.79 -28.13 -7.74
CA PHE A 452 13.83 -27.93 -6.29
C PHE A 452 15.01 -27.05 -5.89
N ASP A 453 14.77 -26.14 -4.94
CA ASP A 453 15.81 -25.41 -4.22
C ASP A 453 16.24 -26.22 -2.98
N PRO A 454 17.48 -26.77 -2.94
CA PRO A 454 17.94 -27.61 -1.83
C PRO A 454 17.99 -26.89 -0.48
N SER A 455 17.99 -25.56 -0.44
CA SER A 455 17.89 -24.77 0.81
C SER A 455 16.62 -25.08 1.62
N ARG A 456 15.58 -25.59 0.95
CA ARG A 456 14.27 -25.93 1.54
C ARG A 456 14.13 -27.40 1.96
N ALA A 457 15.22 -28.15 2.06
CA ALA A 457 15.19 -29.57 2.43
C ALA A 457 14.59 -29.84 3.82
N ASP A 458 14.74 -28.89 4.76
CA ASP A 458 14.28 -29.01 6.14
C ASP A 458 12.89 -28.40 6.41
N GLU A 459 12.16 -27.96 5.37
CA GLU A 459 10.79 -27.48 5.52
C GLU A 459 9.86 -28.64 6.01
N PRO A 460 8.94 -28.40 6.96
CA PRO A 460 8.07 -29.46 7.49
C PRO A 460 6.99 -29.92 6.48
N ASN A 461 6.74 -29.09 5.46
CA ASN A 461 5.80 -29.31 4.38
C ASN A 461 6.56 -29.37 3.04
N PHE A 462 6.04 -30.10 2.06
CA PHE A 462 6.62 -30.20 0.73
C PHE A 462 5.90 -29.26 -0.24
N SER A 463 6.52 -28.13 -0.60
CA SER A 463 6.01 -27.21 -1.64
C SER A 463 6.58 -27.54 -3.04
N PHE A 464 5.70 -27.52 -4.03
CA PHE A 464 5.99 -27.75 -5.45
C PHE A 464 5.40 -26.61 -6.29
N TYR A 465 6.27 -25.94 -7.05
CA TYR A 465 5.90 -24.81 -7.90
C TYR A 465 5.87 -25.24 -9.36
N PHE A 466 4.73 -25.02 -10.01
CA PHE A 466 4.52 -25.33 -11.42
C PHE A 466 4.39 -24.02 -12.20
N GLN A 467 5.29 -23.78 -13.15
CA GLN A 467 5.34 -22.57 -13.95
C GLN A 467 4.55 -22.77 -15.24
N ARG A 468 3.66 -21.82 -15.59
CA ARG A 468 2.95 -21.86 -16.87
C ARG A 468 3.87 -21.49 -18.03
N MET A 469 3.73 -22.25 -19.11
CA MET A 469 4.44 -22.10 -20.38
C MET A 469 3.42 -21.87 -21.49
N HIS A 470 3.73 -21.01 -22.44
CA HIS A 470 2.98 -20.84 -23.69
C HIS A 470 3.98 -20.88 -24.86
N ALA A 471 3.73 -21.72 -25.87
CA ALA A 471 4.65 -21.97 -26.98
C ALA A 471 6.11 -22.31 -26.53
N GLY A 472 6.28 -22.93 -25.36
CA GLY A 472 7.58 -23.26 -24.77
C GLY A 472 8.29 -22.10 -24.04
N ILE A 473 7.67 -20.92 -23.97
CA ILE A 473 8.17 -19.71 -23.29
C ILE A 473 7.44 -19.53 -21.96
N LEU A 474 8.12 -19.06 -20.91
CA LEU A 474 7.51 -18.84 -19.59
C LEU A 474 6.46 -17.72 -19.64
N VAL A 475 5.38 -17.88 -18.89
CA VAL A 475 4.36 -16.84 -18.67
C VAL A 475 4.55 -16.27 -17.27
N SER A 476 5.27 -15.15 -17.16
CA SER A 476 5.67 -14.56 -15.87
C SER A 476 4.44 -14.23 -15.01
N GLY A 477 4.43 -14.79 -13.79
CA GLY A 477 3.36 -14.62 -12.82
C GLY A 477 2.19 -15.61 -12.95
N ASP A 478 2.07 -16.34 -14.06
CA ASP A 478 1.11 -17.45 -14.18
C ASP A 478 1.76 -18.74 -13.65
N SER A 479 1.25 -19.31 -12.56
CA SER A 479 1.84 -20.45 -11.85
C SER A 479 0.83 -21.20 -10.97
N VAL A 480 1.13 -22.44 -10.61
CA VAL A 480 0.42 -23.21 -9.57
C VAL A 480 1.39 -23.53 -8.43
N ASN A 481 1.00 -23.27 -7.18
CA ASN A 481 1.67 -23.78 -5.99
C ASN A 481 0.87 -24.95 -5.41
N VAL A 482 1.54 -26.04 -5.06
CA VAL A 482 0.98 -27.20 -4.36
C VAL A 482 1.83 -27.46 -3.12
N THR A 483 1.25 -27.35 -1.94
CA THR A 483 1.95 -27.67 -0.68
C THR A 483 1.28 -28.82 0.02
N LEU A 484 2.05 -29.86 0.29
CA LEU A 484 1.65 -31.04 1.05
C LEU A 484 2.25 -30.99 2.46
N ASP A 485 1.57 -31.58 3.44
CA ASP A 485 2.18 -31.82 4.75
C ASP A 485 3.17 -33.00 4.72
N GLY A 486 3.80 -33.29 5.86
CA GLY A 486 4.75 -34.39 6.00
C GLY A 486 4.15 -35.78 5.74
N GLN A 487 2.82 -35.91 5.67
CA GLN A 487 2.09 -37.15 5.40
C GLN A 487 1.55 -37.21 3.96
N GLY A 488 1.83 -36.20 3.13
CA GLY A 488 1.40 -36.11 1.73
C GLY A 488 0.01 -35.52 1.51
N LYS A 489 -0.65 -35.01 2.56
CA LYS A 489 -1.98 -34.40 2.43
C LYS A 489 -1.87 -32.96 1.95
N LEU A 490 -2.76 -32.56 1.05
CA LEU A 490 -2.83 -31.18 0.57
C LEU A 490 -3.20 -30.21 1.70
N VAL A 491 -2.34 -29.21 1.93
CA VAL A 491 -2.57 -28.13 2.91
C VAL A 491 -2.72 -26.76 2.25
N ASP A 492 -2.06 -26.52 1.12
CA ASP A 492 -2.21 -25.30 0.33
C ASP A 492 -2.20 -25.61 -1.17
N TYR A 493 -3.08 -24.96 -1.91
CA TYR A 493 -3.14 -25.00 -3.37
C TYR A 493 -3.52 -23.61 -3.88
N TYR A 494 -2.75 -23.07 -4.82
CA TYR A 494 -3.01 -21.74 -5.36
C TYR A 494 -2.66 -21.67 -6.85
N VAL A 495 -3.64 -21.30 -7.67
CA VAL A 495 -3.51 -21.08 -9.11
C VAL A 495 -3.55 -19.57 -9.38
N ASN A 496 -2.47 -19.04 -9.94
CA ASN A 496 -2.49 -17.77 -10.64
C ASN A 496 -2.47 -18.05 -12.15
N ARG A 497 -3.53 -17.70 -12.88
CA ARG A 497 -3.67 -17.97 -14.31
C ARG A 497 -4.40 -16.83 -14.99
N THR A 498 -3.89 -16.40 -16.14
CA THR A 498 -4.54 -15.43 -17.02
C THR A 498 -5.48 -16.14 -18.00
N ILE A 499 -6.75 -15.79 -17.97
CA ILE A 499 -7.76 -16.28 -18.92
C ILE A 499 -7.60 -15.55 -20.27
N GLY A 500 -7.75 -16.29 -21.38
CA GLY A 500 -7.66 -15.71 -22.74
C GLY A 500 -6.27 -15.19 -23.11
N LEU A 501 -5.22 -15.74 -22.52
CA LEU A 501 -3.82 -15.36 -22.73
C LEU A 501 -3.44 -15.41 -24.23
N GLU A 502 -3.91 -16.43 -24.93
CA GLU A 502 -3.55 -16.77 -26.30
C GLU A 502 -3.87 -15.63 -27.29
N GLU A 503 -4.97 -14.91 -27.07
CA GLU A 503 -5.35 -13.73 -27.84
C GLU A 503 -4.46 -12.52 -27.50
N GLN A 504 -4.09 -12.36 -26.22
CA GLN A 504 -3.28 -11.24 -25.72
C GLN A 504 -1.80 -11.32 -26.15
N LEU A 505 -1.31 -12.53 -26.49
CA LEU A 505 0.07 -12.74 -26.93
C LEU A 505 0.26 -12.66 -28.46
N LYS A 506 -0.81 -12.48 -29.24
CA LYS A 506 -0.74 -12.44 -30.71
C LYS A 506 0.20 -11.34 -31.21
N GLY A 507 1.12 -11.74 -32.10
CA GLY A 507 2.09 -10.83 -32.73
C GLY A 507 3.37 -10.57 -31.92
N LEU A 508 3.47 -11.06 -30.68
CA LEU A 508 4.71 -10.98 -29.91
C LEU A 508 5.73 -12.02 -30.41
N ALA A 509 6.86 -11.54 -30.95
CA ALA A 509 7.95 -12.38 -31.44
C ALA A 509 9.32 -11.80 -31.07
N ALA A 510 10.26 -12.67 -30.68
CA ALA A 510 11.62 -12.27 -30.36
C ALA A 510 12.42 -12.04 -31.65
N LYS A 511 13.16 -10.94 -31.69
CA LYS A 511 14.17 -10.60 -32.71
C LYS A 511 15.58 -10.49 -32.13
N THR A 512 15.68 -10.23 -30.82
CA THR A 512 16.92 -10.17 -30.04
C THR A 512 17.23 -11.54 -29.48
N THR A 513 18.48 -11.98 -29.60
CA THR A 513 18.99 -13.24 -29.06
C THR A 513 19.25 -13.19 -27.55
N LYS A 514 19.42 -14.35 -26.92
CA LYS A 514 19.80 -14.47 -25.50
C LYS A 514 21.16 -13.79 -25.25
N GLU A 515 22.08 -13.97 -26.17
CA GLU A 515 23.47 -13.51 -26.10
C GLU A 515 23.54 -11.99 -26.21
N GLU A 516 22.78 -11.37 -27.12
CA GLU A 516 22.67 -9.91 -27.25
C GLU A 516 22.08 -9.29 -25.97
N ALA A 517 20.98 -9.84 -25.45
CA ALA A 517 20.38 -9.36 -24.20
C ALA A 517 21.31 -9.55 -22.99
N SER A 518 22.02 -10.70 -22.92
CA SER A 518 23.02 -10.97 -21.88
C SER A 518 24.19 -9.98 -21.95
N ALA A 519 24.63 -9.60 -23.15
CA ALA A 519 25.69 -8.62 -23.33
C ALA A 519 25.29 -7.19 -22.92
N LEU A 520 24.00 -6.84 -22.99
CA LEU A 520 23.49 -5.57 -22.44
C LEU A 520 23.55 -5.58 -20.91
N TYR A 521 23.01 -6.61 -20.26
CA TYR A 521 23.08 -6.71 -18.79
C TYR A 521 24.52 -6.74 -18.26
N ARG A 522 25.41 -7.58 -18.83
CA ARG A 522 26.79 -7.76 -18.33
C ARG A 522 27.62 -6.45 -18.30
N LYS A 523 27.28 -5.47 -19.15
CA LYS A 523 27.87 -4.12 -19.16
C LYS A 523 27.40 -3.26 -17.99
N GLU A 524 26.14 -3.40 -17.60
CA GLU A 524 25.54 -2.67 -16.47
C GLU A 524 25.88 -3.33 -15.12
N MET A 525 26.23 -4.62 -15.07
CA MET A 525 26.48 -5.32 -13.80
C MET A 525 27.62 -4.70 -12.98
N LYS A 526 27.28 -4.26 -11.77
CA LYS A 526 28.14 -3.73 -10.72
C LYS A 526 27.86 -4.44 -9.39
N ALA A 527 28.86 -4.48 -8.52
CA ALA A 527 28.76 -5.06 -7.19
C ALA A 527 28.70 -3.94 -6.14
N GLN A 528 27.60 -3.88 -5.38
CA GLN A 528 27.46 -2.98 -4.23
C GLN A 528 27.68 -3.76 -2.94
N LEU A 529 28.59 -3.29 -2.09
CA LEU A 529 28.82 -3.84 -0.75
C LEU A 529 27.75 -3.33 0.22
N GLU A 530 27.11 -4.24 0.94
CA GLU A 530 26.05 -3.94 1.91
C GLU A 530 25.98 -4.99 3.04
N TYR A 531 25.32 -4.65 4.12
CA TYR A 531 24.88 -5.61 5.14
C TYR A 531 23.44 -6.06 4.87
N VAL A 532 23.26 -7.37 4.80
CA VAL A 532 21.95 -8.03 4.72
C VAL A 532 21.70 -8.83 6.00
N MET A 533 20.49 -8.69 6.54
CA MET A 533 20.01 -9.45 7.69
C MET A 533 19.23 -10.67 7.22
N TYR A 534 19.47 -11.79 7.90
CA TYR A 534 18.79 -13.07 7.76
C TYR A 534 18.23 -13.52 9.12
N GLY A 535 17.31 -14.47 9.13
CA GLY A 535 16.61 -14.91 10.34
C GLY A 535 15.67 -13.84 10.91
N GLY A 536 15.36 -13.92 12.21
CA GLY A 536 14.41 -13.02 12.87
C GLY A 536 12.95 -13.33 12.54
N TYR A 537 12.66 -14.58 12.21
CA TYR A 537 11.33 -15.13 11.98
C TYR A 537 11.22 -16.50 12.64
N TYR A 538 10.00 -17.01 12.80
CA TYR A 538 9.80 -18.42 13.12
C TYR A 538 9.75 -19.25 11.84
N THR A 539 10.43 -20.39 11.83
CA THR A 539 10.28 -21.39 10.77
C THR A 539 8.83 -21.90 10.73
N PRO A 540 8.38 -22.49 9.61
CA PRO A 540 7.08 -23.16 9.57
C PRO A 540 6.95 -24.32 10.57
N SER A 541 8.07 -24.83 11.11
CA SER A 541 8.12 -25.82 12.20
C SER A 541 8.07 -25.22 13.61
N GLY A 542 7.77 -23.92 13.75
CA GLY A 542 7.60 -23.25 15.03
C GLY A 542 8.90 -23.00 15.80
N LYS A 543 10.07 -23.11 15.16
CA LYS A 543 11.38 -22.81 15.77
C LYS A 543 11.79 -21.37 15.44
N PRO A 544 12.36 -20.60 16.37
CA PRO A 544 12.89 -19.28 16.04
C PRO A 544 14.20 -19.43 15.24
N GLU A 545 14.29 -18.75 14.10
CA GLU A 545 15.53 -18.59 13.34
C GLU A 545 16.27 -17.35 13.89
N PRO A 546 17.48 -17.49 14.46
CA PRO A 546 18.20 -16.36 15.05
C PRO A 546 18.58 -15.31 14.00
N VAL A 547 18.51 -14.03 14.36
CA VAL A 547 19.01 -12.96 13.49
C VAL A 547 20.51 -13.11 13.27
N SER A 548 20.91 -13.04 12.01
CA SER A 548 22.30 -13.07 11.55
C SER A 548 22.50 -11.98 10.50
N VAL A 549 23.54 -11.17 10.63
CA VAL A 549 23.90 -10.15 9.63
C VAL A 549 25.15 -10.59 8.90
N LYS A 550 25.13 -10.52 7.56
CA LYS A 550 26.29 -10.80 6.71
C LYS A 550 26.67 -9.58 5.89
N LEU A 551 27.98 -9.44 5.67
CA LEU A 551 28.51 -8.53 4.67
C LEU A 551 28.45 -9.22 3.31
N VAL A 552 27.74 -8.63 2.35
CA VAL A 552 27.52 -9.22 1.02
C VAL A 552 27.75 -8.20 -0.08
N TYR A 553 28.04 -8.69 -1.28
CA TYR A 553 27.88 -7.93 -2.51
C TYR A 553 26.50 -8.24 -3.12
N ARG A 554 25.78 -7.21 -3.55
CA ARG A 554 24.57 -7.29 -4.38
C ARG A 554 24.90 -6.87 -5.82
N PHE A 555 24.26 -7.51 -6.80
CA PHE A 555 24.21 -6.99 -8.17
C PHE A 555 23.35 -5.72 -8.24
N VAL A 556 23.98 -4.62 -8.61
CA VAL A 556 23.32 -3.39 -9.04
C VAL A 556 23.70 -3.02 -10.47
N THR A 557 22.86 -2.22 -11.12
CA THR A 557 23.10 -1.65 -12.44
C THR A 557 23.92 -0.36 -12.31
N ALA A 558 24.84 -0.14 -13.26
CA ALA A 558 25.65 1.07 -13.33
C ALA A 558 24.80 2.35 -13.54
N ASP A 559 23.66 2.18 -14.22
CA ASP A 559 22.57 3.14 -14.34
C ASP A 559 21.37 2.66 -13.50
N PRO A 560 21.10 3.27 -12.33
CA PRO A 560 20.07 2.79 -11.40
C PRO A 560 18.65 2.70 -11.98
N ASP A 561 18.33 3.47 -13.02
CA ASP A 561 17.00 3.40 -13.66
C ASP A 561 16.74 2.04 -14.33
N LYS A 562 17.81 1.34 -14.71
CA LYS A 562 17.75 0.01 -15.35
C LYS A 562 17.55 -1.14 -14.35
N GLN A 563 17.70 -0.91 -13.04
CA GLN A 563 17.61 -1.97 -12.02
C GLN A 563 16.25 -2.72 -12.07
N ALA A 564 15.18 -2.02 -12.45
CA ALA A 564 13.82 -2.55 -12.57
C ALA A 564 13.33 -2.67 -14.03
N MET A 565 14.25 -2.73 -14.99
CA MET A 565 13.96 -2.88 -16.42
C MET A 565 14.39 -4.27 -16.92
N ALA A 566 13.90 -4.64 -18.09
CA ALA A 566 14.27 -5.83 -18.87
C ALA A 566 14.60 -5.45 -20.33
N ILE A 567 15.09 -6.38 -21.13
CA ILE A 567 15.28 -6.15 -22.57
C ILE A 567 14.04 -6.62 -23.33
N ASP A 568 13.34 -5.72 -24.01
CA ASP A 568 12.24 -6.07 -24.90
C ASP A 568 12.78 -6.92 -26.07
N ALA A 569 12.34 -8.18 -26.16
CA ALA A 569 12.93 -9.13 -27.09
C ALA A 569 12.63 -8.78 -28.56
N SER A 570 11.63 -7.93 -28.83
CA SER A 570 11.24 -7.53 -30.19
C SER A 570 12.03 -6.32 -30.72
N THR A 571 12.65 -5.52 -29.84
CA THR A 571 13.40 -4.29 -30.18
C THR A 571 14.86 -4.28 -29.73
N GLY A 572 15.22 -5.09 -28.74
CA GLY A 572 16.57 -5.09 -28.13
C GLY A 572 16.82 -3.91 -27.18
N GLN A 573 15.78 -3.16 -26.81
CA GLN A 573 15.88 -1.98 -25.94
C GLN A 573 15.48 -2.28 -24.50
N TRP A 574 16.06 -1.52 -23.57
CA TRP A 574 15.64 -1.50 -22.17
C TRP A 574 14.18 -1.03 -22.07
N LYS A 575 13.36 -1.78 -21.34
CA LYS A 575 11.95 -1.51 -21.11
C LYS A 575 11.56 -1.79 -19.67
N ARG A 576 10.83 -0.86 -19.04
CA ARG A 576 10.28 -1.06 -17.69
C ARG A 576 9.16 -2.11 -17.76
N ILE A 577 9.14 -3.03 -16.81
CA ILE A 577 8.23 -4.19 -16.77
C ILE A 577 7.61 -4.35 -15.37
N GLY A 578 6.59 -5.21 -15.24
CA GLY A 578 5.92 -5.48 -13.97
C GLY A 578 4.88 -4.41 -13.63
N TRP A 579 4.81 -4.01 -12.36
CA TRP A 579 3.93 -2.92 -11.94
C TRP A 579 4.45 -1.59 -12.48
N LEU A 580 3.89 -1.16 -13.62
CA LEU A 580 3.97 0.23 -14.03
C LEU A 580 3.04 1.01 -13.10
N LEU A 581 3.61 1.52 -12.01
CA LEU A 581 3.00 2.63 -11.28
C LEU A 581 2.61 3.69 -12.31
N PRO A 582 1.34 4.22 -12.32
CA PRO A 582 0.86 5.20 -13.30
C PRO A 582 1.95 6.23 -13.52
N GLU A 583 2.46 6.37 -14.77
CA GLU A 583 3.71 7.06 -15.14
C GLU A 583 4.12 7.99 -14.01
N GLN A 584 4.94 7.45 -13.08
CA GLN A 584 5.15 8.03 -11.76
C GLN A 584 5.32 9.52 -11.95
N ARG A 585 4.30 10.33 -11.60
CA ARG A 585 4.25 11.73 -12.01
C ARG A 585 5.45 12.36 -11.35
N GLY A 586 6.51 12.53 -12.14
CA GLY A 586 7.86 12.44 -11.58
C GLY A 586 8.10 13.53 -10.56
N LYS A 587 9.19 13.43 -9.79
CA LYS A 587 9.76 14.60 -9.11
C LYS A 587 9.85 15.71 -10.15
N GLN A 588 8.90 16.66 -10.13
CA GLN A 588 8.74 17.56 -11.27
C GLN A 588 10.01 18.39 -11.37
N GLY A 589 10.54 18.49 -12.58
CA GLY A 589 11.73 19.29 -12.84
C GLY A 589 11.51 20.76 -12.51
N PRO A 590 12.56 21.59 -12.60
CA PRO A 590 12.41 23.04 -12.53
C PRO A 590 11.32 23.50 -13.50
N ALA A 591 10.51 24.47 -13.07
CA ALA A 591 9.40 24.96 -13.89
C ALA A 591 9.92 25.47 -15.25
N PRO A 592 9.24 25.15 -16.36
CA PRO A 592 9.66 25.55 -17.70
C PRO A 592 9.65 27.07 -17.87
N ALA A 593 10.38 27.56 -18.88
CA ALA A 593 10.54 29.00 -19.14
C ALA A 593 9.20 29.71 -19.38
N GLU A 594 8.24 29.01 -19.98
CA GLU A 594 6.85 29.43 -20.17
C GLU A 594 6.15 29.76 -18.85
N ILE A 595 6.47 29.05 -17.75
CA ILE A 595 5.95 29.36 -16.42
C ILE A 595 6.76 30.48 -15.77
N THR A 596 8.09 30.34 -15.69
CA THR A 596 8.93 31.25 -14.90
C THR A 596 9.01 32.67 -15.46
N SER A 597 8.76 32.86 -16.75
CA SER A 597 8.82 34.16 -17.43
C SER A 597 7.44 34.82 -17.58
N HIS A 598 6.36 34.14 -17.18
CA HIS A 598 5.00 34.66 -17.33
C HIS A 598 4.61 35.60 -16.19
N ARG A 599 3.68 36.53 -16.46
CA ARG A 599 3.15 37.46 -15.44
C ARG A 599 2.51 36.75 -14.23
N ALA A 600 1.99 35.55 -14.41
CA ALA A 600 1.39 34.70 -13.38
C ALA A 600 2.36 33.60 -12.89
N ALA A 601 3.68 33.80 -13.01
CA ALA A 601 4.71 32.82 -12.65
C ALA A 601 4.57 32.25 -11.24
N GLU A 602 4.11 33.04 -10.26
CA GLU A 602 3.85 32.56 -8.90
C GLU A 602 2.76 31.48 -8.88
N ALA A 603 1.57 31.79 -9.39
CA ALA A 603 0.44 30.86 -9.40
C ALA A 603 0.70 29.62 -10.27
N LEU A 604 1.26 29.83 -11.47
CA LEU A 604 1.67 28.73 -12.35
C LEU A 604 2.76 27.86 -11.73
N GLY A 605 3.74 28.45 -11.03
CA GLY A 605 4.80 27.74 -10.32
C GLY A 605 4.30 26.91 -9.14
N VAL A 606 3.28 27.40 -8.41
CA VAL A 606 2.59 26.62 -7.37
C VAL A 606 1.86 25.43 -8.00
N LEU A 607 1.04 25.65 -9.02
CA LEU A 607 0.29 24.58 -9.68
C LEU A 607 1.21 23.55 -10.37
N TRP A 608 2.39 23.97 -10.86
CA TRP A 608 3.44 23.08 -11.35
C TRP A 608 3.98 22.21 -10.22
N ARG A 609 4.51 22.80 -9.14
CA ARG A 609 5.06 22.04 -7.99
C ARG A 609 4.09 21.02 -7.41
N TYR A 610 2.79 21.34 -7.37
CA TYR A 610 1.72 20.45 -6.89
C TYR A 610 1.12 19.54 -7.99
N GLN A 611 1.69 19.54 -9.19
CA GLN A 611 1.34 18.71 -10.36
C GLN A 611 -0.12 18.84 -10.84
N VAL A 612 -0.76 19.96 -10.50
CA VAL A 612 -2.09 20.35 -10.98
C VAL A 612 -2.04 20.56 -12.50
N ILE A 613 -1.00 21.25 -12.96
CA ILE A 613 -0.71 21.45 -14.38
C ILE A 613 0.46 20.56 -14.84
N GLN A 614 0.43 20.20 -16.12
CA GLN A 614 1.37 19.28 -16.75
C GLN A 614 1.70 19.78 -18.17
N PRO A 615 2.85 19.41 -18.73
CA PRO A 615 3.15 19.71 -20.12
C PRO A 615 2.23 18.91 -21.06
N ASP A 616 2.00 19.44 -22.27
CA ASP A 616 1.35 18.72 -23.36
C ASP A 616 2.25 17.62 -23.96
N SER A 617 1.74 16.90 -24.95
CA SER A 617 2.48 15.83 -25.66
C SER A 617 3.72 16.32 -26.42
N THR A 618 3.95 17.64 -26.51
CA THR A 618 5.16 18.25 -27.07
C THR A 618 6.14 18.75 -25.99
N GLY A 619 5.80 18.55 -24.72
CA GLY A 619 6.60 18.97 -23.57
C GLY A 619 6.34 20.41 -23.10
N LYS A 620 5.28 21.08 -23.58
CA LYS A 620 5.05 22.51 -23.34
C LYS A 620 3.88 22.80 -22.40
N VAL A 621 3.97 23.89 -21.63
CA VAL A 621 2.86 24.43 -20.85
C VAL A 621 2.34 25.69 -21.53
N LYS A 622 1.11 25.65 -22.04
CA LYS A 622 0.49 26.77 -22.76
C LYS A 622 -0.27 27.70 -21.80
N THR A 623 0.44 28.65 -21.21
CA THR A 623 -0.05 29.53 -20.14
C THR A 623 -1.25 30.41 -20.52
N ASP A 624 -1.35 30.84 -21.77
CA ASP A 624 -2.40 31.76 -22.24
C ASP A 624 -3.41 31.09 -23.19
N GLU A 625 -3.43 29.75 -23.27
CA GLU A 625 -4.48 29.02 -23.99
C GLU A 625 -5.79 29.02 -23.19
N ALA A 626 -6.92 29.15 -23.87
CA ALA A 626 -8.25 29.14 -23.26
C ALA A 626 -8.60 27.73 -22.78
N LEU A 627 -9.07 27.61 -21.54
CA LEU A 627 -9.48 26.33 -20.94
C LEU A 627 -10.88 25.91 -21.40
N THR A 628 -11.10 24.59 -21.42
CA THR A 628 -12.44 23.99 -21.39
C THR A 628 -12.91 23.84 -19.94
N VAL A 629 -14.22 23.64 -19.73
CA VAL A 629 -14.76 23.34 -18.40
C VAL A 629 -14.12 22.07 -17.82
N GLY A 630 -13.98 21.02 -18.64
CA GLY A 630 -13.32 19.78 -18.26
C GLY A 630 -11.87 19.97 -17.85
N SER A 631 -11.10 20.83 -18.55
CA SER A 631 -9.71 21.15 -18.17
C SER A 631 -9.63 21.77 -16.77
N TRP A 632 -10.55 22.69 -16.44
CA TRP A 632 -10.65 23.26 -15.09
C TRP A 632 -11.08 22.21 -14.05
N MET A 633 -11.99 21.31 -14.39
CA MET A 633 -12.37 20.21 -13.51
C MET A 633 -11.19 19.27 -13.24
N THR A 634 -10.38 18.94 -14.24
CA THR A 634 -9.13 18.17 -14.09
C THR A 634 -8.13 18.89 -13.18
N MET A 635 -7.96 20.22 -13.35
CA MET A 635 -7.11 21.02 -12.45
C MET A 635 -7.60 20.95 -11.00
N MET A 636 -8.88 21.22 -10.75
CA MET A 636 -9.45 21.16 -9.39
C MET A 636 -9.39 19.76 -8.79
N ALA A 637 -9.70 18.72 -9.58
CA ALA A 637 -9.61 17.33 -9.16
C ALA A 637 -8.20 16.97 -8.69
N ARG A 638 -7.18 17.32 -9.48
CA ARG A 638 -5.77 17.16 -9.10
C ARG A 638 -5.40 17.99 -7.87
N ALA A 639 -5.94 19.20 -7.73
CA ALA A 639 -5.61 20.08 -6.61
C ALA A 639 -6.14 19.58 -5.25
N VAL A 640 -7.29 18.88 -5.22
CA VAL A 640 -7.83 18.28 -3.98
C VAL A 640 -7.41 16.82 -3.79
N ASN A 641 -7.21 16.08 -4.88
CA ASN A 641 -6.82 14.68 -4.87
C ASN A 641 -5.95 14.37 -6.11
N PRO A 642 -4.61 14.53 -6.04
CA PRO A 642 -3.71 14.24 -7.15
C PRO A 642 -3.79 12.80 -7.66
N GLY A 643 -4.35 11.89 -6.85
CA GLY A 643 -4.64 10.52 -7.19
C GLY A 643 -6.14 10.23 -7.31
N TYR A 644 -6.93 11.11 -7.93
CA TYR A 644 -8.36 10.84 -8.18
C TYR A 644 -8.59 9.85 -9.32
N GLU A 645 -7.66 9.71 -10.28
CA GLU A 645 -7.85 8.81 -11.42
C GLU A 645 -7.76 7.30 -11.09
N GLN A 646 -6.82 6.78 -10.29
CA GLN A 646 -6.94 6.79 -8.84
C GLN A 646 -8.12 5.93 -8.40
N MET A 647 -9.21 6.61 -8.09
CA MET A 647 -10.26 6.14 -7.22
C MET A 647 -11.57 5.87 -7.97
N LEU A 648 -11.58 6.02 -9.30
CA LEU A 648 -12.67 5.66 -10.21
C LEU A 648 -13.36 4.31 -9.89
N PRO A 649 -12.63 3.19 -9.65
CA PRO A 649 -13.25 1.91 -9.32
C PRO A 649 -13.91 1.87 -7.93
N TYR A 650 -13.58 2.82 -7.05
CA TYR A 650 -14.07 2.90 -5.67
C TYR A 650 -15.20 3.93 -5.50
N PHE A 651 -15.33 4.92 -6.39
CA PHE A 651 -16.43 5.89 -6.37
C PHE A 651 -17.79 5.30 -6.76
N SER A 652 -17.81 4.13 -7.40
CA SER A 652 -19.04 3.50 -7.91
C SER A 652 -19.29 2.14 -7.25
N SER A 653 -20.41 2.04 -6.53
CA SER A 653 -20.79 0.86 -5.76
C SER A 653 -21.17 -0.32 -6.66
N GLY A 654 -20.18 -1.16 -7.00
CA GLY A 654 -20.39 -2.61 -7.21
C GLY A 654 -20.77 -3.11 -8.60
N ASN A 655 -20.50 -2.38 -9.69
CA ASN A 655 -20.62 -2.94 -11.05
C ASN A 655 -19.39 -2.62 -11.94
N PRO A 656 -18.46 -3.58 -12.12
CA PRO A 656 -17.26 -3.41 -12.95
C PRO A 656 -17.51 -3.13 -14.44
N ALA A 657 -18.69 -3.47 -14.99
CA ALA A 657 -19.06 -3.15 -16.37
C ALA A 657 -19.52 -1.69 -16.52
N ALA A 658 -20.29 -1.19 -15.55
CA ALA A 658 -20.68 0.22 -15.50
C ALA A 658 -19.46 1.14 -15.26
N GLN A 659 -18.49 0.69 -14.45
CA GLN A 659 -17.20 1.36 -14.26
C GLN A 659 -16.42 1.53 -15.56
N GLU A 660 -16.35 0.47 -16.36
CA GLU A 660 -15.61 0.49 -17.62
C GLU A 660 -16.26 1.42 -18.65
N GLU A 661 -17.59 1.37 -18.77
CA GLU A 661 -18.35 2.26 -19.65
C GLU A 661 -18.33 3.72 -19.19
N ALA A 662 -18.23 3.97 -17.88
CA ALA A 662 -17.96 5.31 -17.35
C ALA A 662 -16.53 5.78 -17.67
N SER A 663 -15.51 4.92 -17.47
CA SER A 663 -14.10 5.26 -17.70
C SER A 663 -13.75 5.58 -19.17
N LYS A 664 -14.58 5.13 -20.12
CA LYS A 664 -14.46 5.47 -21.55
C LYS A 664 -14.95 6.87 -21.90
N LYS A 665 -15.66 7.56 -20.99
CA LYS A 665 -16.18 8.92 -21.22
C LYS A 665 -15.16 9.97 -20.75
N PRO A 666 -14.85 10.99 -21.58
CA PRO A 666 -14.03 12.12 -21.14
C PRO A 666 -14.56 12.74 -19.85
N TYR A 667 -13.63 13.09 -18.95
CA TYR A 667 -13.88 13.75 -17.65
C TYR A 667 -14.82 13.02 -16.67
N ALA A 668 -15.07 11.71 -16.85
CA ALA A 668 -15.95 10.96 -15.97
C ALA A 668 -15.45 10.91 -14.50
N ALA A 669 -14.13 10.81 -14.30
CA ALA A 669 -13.53 10.79 -12.96
C ALA A 669 -13.75 12.11 -12.22
N GLU A 670 -13.56 13.21 -12.92
CA GLU A 670 -13.77 14.57 -12.45
C GLU A 670 -15.25 14.80 -12.10
N LEU A 671 -16.18 14.35 -12.94
CA LEU A 671 -17.62 14.47 -12.69
C LEU A 671 -18.08 13.64 -11.47
N GLU A 672 -17.55 12.43 -11.27
CA GLU A 672 -17.80 11.66 -10.05
C GLU A 672 -17.21 12.34 -8.81
N LEU A 673 -15.96 12.85 -8.89
CA LEU A 673 -15.29 13.53 -7.80
C LEU A 673 -16.02 14.83 -7.38
N PHE A 674 -16.43 15.66 -8.33
CA PHE A 674 -17.20 16.88 -8.07
C PHE A 674 -18.55 16.60 -7.40
N LYS A 675 -19.19 15.46 -7.71
CA LYS A 675 -20.39 15.01 -6.99
C LYS A 675 -20.06 14.51 -5.58
N GLN A 676 -18.94 13.81 -5.40
CA GLN A 676 -18.52 13.30 -4.08
C GLN A 676 -18.26 14.45 -3.09
N PHE A 677 -17.60 15.52 -3.55
CA PHE A 677 -17.41 16.76 -2.77
C PHE A 677 -18.66 17.66 -2.73
N ASN A 678 -19.81 17.22 -3.27
CA ASN A 678 -21.06 17.97 -3.35
C ASN A 678 -20.97 19.36 -4.05
N TRP A 679 -19.89 19.62 -4.79
CA TRP A 679 -19.76 20.82 -5.63
C TRP A 679 -20.75 20.80 -6.81
N LEU A 680 -21.19 19.61 -7.23
CA LEU A 680 -22.24 19.43 -8.23
C LEU A 680 -23.26 18.40 -7.75
N THR A 681 -24.54 18.64 -8.02
CA THR A 681 -25.56 17.58 -7.94
C THR A 681 -25.46 16.65 -9.15
N ALA A 682 -26.06 15.46 -9.04
CA ALA A 682 -26.20 14.54 -10.16
C ALA A 682 -26.92 15.15 -11.38
N LYS A 683 -27.78 16.16 -11.18
CA LYS A 683 -28.48 16.87 -12.25
C LYS A 683 -27.56 17.85 -12.98
N GLU A 684 -26.76 18.63 -12.24
CA GLU A 684 -25.80 19.57 -12.85
C GLU A 684 -24.69 18.81 -13.58
N ALA A 685 -24.12 17.77 -12.96
CA ALA A 685 -23.10 16.93 -13.59
C ALA A 685 -23.58 16.29 -14.91
N ALA A 686 -24.87 15.94 -15.03
CA ALA A 686 -25.46 15.41 -16.26
C ALA A 686 -25.77 16.48 -17.33
N ALA A 687 -25.72 17.77 -16.98
CA ALA A 687 -26.01 18.90 -17.86
C ALA A 687 -24.76 19.70 -18.27
N ILE A 688 -23.61 19.43 -17.65
CA ILE A 688 -22.33 20.04 -18.03
C ILE A 688 -21.85 19.45 -19.35
N ASP A 689 -21.49 20.35 -20.28
CA ASP A 689 -20.60 20.08 -21.40
C ASP A 689 -19.15 20.36 -20.95
N PRO A 690 -18.28 19.34 -20.81
CA PRO A 690 -16.89 19.53 -20.43
C PRO A 690 -16.02 20.15 -21.53
N GLU A 691 -16.38 20.02 -22.80
CA GLU A 691 -15.58 20.54 -23.93
C GLU A 691 -15.90 22.01 -24.23
N ALA A 692 -17.01 22.53 -23.69
CA ALA A 692 -17.33 23.95 -23.75
C ALA A 692 -16.20 24.81 -23.16
N THR A 693 -15.90 25.93 -23.81
CA THR A 693 -14.96 26.94 -23.30
C THR A 693 -15.38 27.44 -21.92
N LEU A 694 -14.43 27.50 -20.99
CA LEU A 694 -14.63 28.08 -19.67
C LEU A 694 -14.73 29.60 -19.79
N THR A 695 -15.91 30.15 -19.52
CA THR A 695 -16.12 31.61 -19.44
C THR A 695 -15.93 32.12 -18.01
N ARG A 696 -15.65 33.40 -17.85
CA ARG A 696 -15.41 34.03 -16.54
C ARG A 696 -16.60 33.94 -15.58
N GLU A 697 -17.83 34.01 -16.07
CA GLU A 697 -19.03 33.79 -15.26
C GLU A 697 -19.16 32.32 -14.79
N ARG A 698 -18.81 31.34 -15.63
CA ARG A 698 -18.85 29.91 -15.26
C ARG A 698 -17.71 29.51 -14.31
N LEU A 699 -16.57 30.19 -14.38
CA LEU A 699 -15.53 30.08 -13.36
C LEU A 699 -16.03 30.63 -12.02
N ALA A 700 -16.73 31.78 -12.00
CA ALA A 700 -17.31 32.32 -10.77
C ALA A 700 -18.30 31.35 -10.12
N ASP A 701 -19.20 30.79 -10.93
CA ASP A 701 -20.16 29.75 -10.55
C ASP A 701 -19.46 28.53 -9.92
N SER A 702 -18.45 27.97 -10.59
CA SER A 702 -17.70 26.82 -10.06
C SER A 702 -16.96 27.13 -8.76
N LEU A 703 -16.33 28.31 -8.63
CA LEU A 703 -15.61 28.71 -7.41
C LEU A 703 -16.56 28.87 -6.21
N VAL A 704 -17.77 29.38 -6.43
CA VAL A 704 -18.80 29.53 -5.38
C VAL A 704 -19.40 28.18 -4.98
N HIS A 705 -19.55 27.25 -5.93
CA HIS A 705 -19.92 25.85 -5.66
C HIS A 705 -18.85 25.11 -4.84
N ILE A 706 -17.56 25.31 -5.14
CA ILE A 706 -16.44 24.73 -4.39
C ILE A 706 -16.40 25.23 -2.93
N LEU A 707 -16.83 26.48 -2.68
CA LEU A 707 -17.00 27.04 -1.33
C LEU A 707 -18.33 26.65 -0.66
N HIS A 708 -19.17 25.83 -1.30
CA HIS A 708 -20.52 25.45 -0.85
C HIS A 708 -21.49 26.65 -0.63
N TYR A 709 -21.22 27.78 -1.30
CA TYR A 709 -21.93 29.05 -1.08
C TYR A 709 -23.01 29.40 -2.12
N SER A 710 -23.34 28.51 -3.06
CA SER A 710 -24.38 28.75 -4.08
C SER A 710 -25.76 29.10 -3.48
N LYS A 711 -26.11 28.53 -2.31
CA LYS A 711 -27.33 28.91 -1.57
C LYS A 711 -27.31 30.35 -1.08
N LEU A 712 -26.14 30.86 -0.68
CA LEU A 712 -25.98 32.27 -0.29
C LEU A 712 -26.06 33.15 -1.53
N ALA A 713 -25.33 32.80 -2.59
CA ALA A 713 -25.31 33.50 -3.87
C ALA A 713 -26.74 33.71 -4.44
N GLY A 714 -27.59 32.68 -4.44
CA GLY A 714 -28.99 32.79 -4.86
C GLY A 714 -29.87 33.76 -4.03
N THR A 715 -29.40 34.26 -2.89
CA THR A 715 -30.09 35.31 -2.10
C THR A 715 -29.52 36.72 -2.31
N ILE A 716 -28.34 36.83 -2.94
CA ILE A 716 -27.61 38.08 -3.07
C ILE A 716 -28.26 39.00 -4.10
N LYS A 717 -28.73 40.17 -3.64
CA LYS A 717 -29.15 41.30 -4.48
C LYS A 717 -28.06 42.37 -4.43
N SER A 718 -26.89 42.07 -5.02
CA SER A 718 -25.66 42.82 -4.75
C SER A 718 -25.59 44.19 -5.43
N SER A 719 -25.10 45.18 -4.68
CA SER A 719 -24.57 46.43 -5.23
C SER A 719 -23.21 46.25 -5.93
N ALA A 720 -22.48 45.15 -5.73
CA ALA A 720 -21.22 44.90 -6.44
C ALA A 720 -21.41 44.76 -7.96
N LEU A 721 -22.57 44.26 -8.41
CA LEU A 721 -22.91 44.23 -9.84
C LEU A 721 -23.28 45.60 -10.40
N GLU A 722 -23.80 46.51 -9.57
CA GLU A 722 -24.14 47.88 -9.98
C GLU A 722 -22.92 48.72 -10.36
N ALA A 723 -21.73 48.34 -9.87
CA ALA A 723 -20.47 48.93 -10.26
C ALA A 723 -19.94 48.43 -11.62
N LEU A 724 -20.56 47.43 -12.25
CA LEU A 724 -20.14 46.85 -13.53
C LEU A 724 -20.95 47.43 -14.71
N LYS A 725 -20.24 47.98 -15.70
CA LYS A 725 -20.82 48.53 -16.93
C LYS A 725 -21.41 47.46 -17.85
N ASP A 726 -20.90 46.24 -17.76
CA ASP A 726 -21.29 45.08 -18.58
C ASP A 726 -22.14 44.05 -17.79
N LYS A 727 -22.76 44.47 -16.68
CA LYS A 727 -23.67 43.61 -15.90
C LYS A 727 -24.87 43.08 -16.70
N VAL A 728 -25.21 43.70 -17.82
CA VAL A 728 -26.28 43.28 -18.73
C VAL A 728 -25.88 42.09 -19.62
N ASP A 729 -24.57 41.82 -19.74
CA ASP A 729 -24.03 40.70 -20.52
C ASP A 729 -23.90 39.41 -19.67
N LEU A 730 -24.19 39.48 -18.36
CA LEU A 730 -24.20 38.34 -17.44
C LEU A 730 -25.40 37.43 -17.71
N ASP A 731 -25.19 36.11 -17.58
CA ASP A 731 -26.34 35.22 -17.39
C ASP A 731 -27.00 35.50 -16.02
N PRO A 732 -28.32 35.76 -15.94
CA PRO A 732 -29.02 35.93 -14.68
C PRO A 732 -28.87 34.73 -13.71
N ALA A 733 -28.61 33.53 -14.24
CA ALA A 733 -28.38 32.33 -13.44
C ALA A 733 -27.03 32.33 -12.68
N TYR A 734 -26.07 33.18 -13.06
CA TYR A 734 -24.74 33.29 -12.44
C TYR A 734 -24.50 34.65 -11.76
N ALA A 735 -25.53 35.50 -11.67
CA ALA A 735 -25.38 36.86 -11.17
C ALA A 735 -24.99 36.90 -9.68
N GLY A 736 -25.56 36.02 -8.85
CA GLY A 736 -25.23 35.94 -7.42
C GLY A 736 -23.80 35.44 -7.19
N GLU A 737 -23.38 34.48 -8.01
CA GLU A 737 -22.10 33.79 -7.97
C GLU A 737 -20.98 34.72 -8.41
N VAL A 738 -21.18 35.48 -9.49
CA VAL A 738 -20.25 36.55 -9.92
C VAL A 738 -20.16 37.65 -8.88
N ALA A 739 -21.27 38.06 -8.27
CA ALA A 739 -21.25 39.06 -7.19
C ALA A 739 -20.43 38.58 -5.98
N LEU A 740 -20.62 37.32 -5.57
CA LEU A 740 -19.90 36.74 -4.44
C LEU A 740 -18.41 36.50 -4.76
N ALA A 741 -18.08 36.02 -5.97
CA ALA A 741 -16.70 35.82 -6.41
C ALA A 741 -15.90 37.13 -6.49
N LEU A 742 -16.56 38.25 -6.81
CA LEU A 742 -15.97 39.59 -6.74
C LEU A 742 -15.81 40.06 -5.28
N GLN A 743 -16.82 39.83 -4.42
CA GLN A 743 -16.80 40.25 -3.02
C GLN A 743 -15.77 39.47 -2.16
N LEU A 744 -15.51 38.21 -2.51
CA LEU A 744 -14.46 37.37 -1.91
C LEU A 744 -13.09 37.54 -2.60
N GLU A 745 -12.97 38.48 -3.54
CA GLU A 745 -11.78 38.73 -4.37
C GLU A 745 -11.22 37.52 -5.16
N LEU A 746 -11.97 36.42 -5.28
CA LEU A 746 -11.61 35.24 -6.06
C LEU A 746 -11.36 35.61 -7.53
N LEU A 747 -12.24 36.47 -8.06
CA LEU A 747 -12.10 37.09 -9.37
C LEU A 747 -12.04 38.60 -9.21
N LYS A 748 -11.40 39.27 -10.18
CA LYS A 748 -11.32 40.72 -10.29
C LYS A 748 -11.95 41.16 -11.62
N PRO A 749 -12.48 42.41 -11.74
CA PRO A 749 -12.86 42.99 -13.03
C PRO A 749 -11.70 42.86 -14.03
N ALA A 750 -12.00 42.56 -15.29
CA ALA A 750 -10.99 42.38 -16.33
C ALA A 750 -10.39 43.73 -16.78
N THR A 751 -11.21 44.78 -16.74
CA THR A 751 -10.82 46.19 -16.90
C THR A 751 -11.67 47.07 -15.97
N ASP A 752 -11.39 48.37 -15.91
CA ASP A 752 -12.10 49.32 -15.03
C ASP A 752 -13.62 49.26 -15.20
N GLN A 753 -14.28 48.69 -14.19
CA GLN A 753 -15.74 48.50 -14.11
C GLN A 753 -16.30 47.57 -15.21
N ARG A 754 -15.53 46.59 -15.69
CA ARG A 754 -16.01 45.53 -16.59
C ARG A 754 -15.60 44.15 -16.12
N PHE A 755 -16.55 43.23 -16.03
CA PHE A 755 -16.29 41.84 -15.65
C PHE A 755 -15.96 40.93 -16.84
N GLU A 756 -16.44 41.25 -18.05
CA GLU A 756 -16.30 40.44 -19.26
C GLU A 756 -16.83 39.00 -19.10
N PRO A 757 -18.13 38.81 -18.79
CA PRO A 757 -18.69 37.53 -18.35
C PRO A 757 -18.49 36.37 -19.34
N LYS A 758 -18.59 36.65 -20.65
CA LYS A 758 -18.45 35.67 -21.73
C LYS A 758 -17.01 35.49 -22.23
N LYS A 759 -16.03 36.24 -21.71
CA LYS A 759 -14.62 36.07 -22.11
C LYS A 759 -14.11 34.71 -21.62
N ALA A 760 -13.36 34.03 -22.48
CA ALA A 760 -12.67 32.78 -22.17
C ALA A 760 -11.58 32.97 -21.11
N VAL A 761 -11.49 32.01 -20.19
CA VAL A 761 -10.48 31.96 -19.13
C VAL A 761 -9.25 31.23 -19.64
N THR A 762 -8.08 31.85 -19.51
CA THR A 762 -6.78 31.23 -19.81
C THR A 762 -6.26 30.35 -18.66
N LEU A 763 -5.34 29.42 -18.94
CA LEU A 763 -4.68 28.60 -17.91
C LEU A 763 -4.07 29.46 -16.78
N ALA A 764 -3.43 30.58 -17.12
CA ALA A 764 -2.87 31.53 -16.16
C ALA A 764 -3.94 32.24 -15.32
N GLU A 765 -5.04 32.70 -15.92
CA GLU A 765 -6.15 33.33 -15.17
C GLU A 765 -6.83 32.31 -14.21
N ALA A 766 -6.95 31.05 -14.60
CA ALA A 766 -7.44 29.97 -13.75
C ALA A 766 -6.45 29.63 -12.61
N ALA A 767 -5.15 29.62 -12.87
CA ALA A 767 -4.12 29.42 -11.85
C ALA A 767 -4.17 30.55 -10.80
N GLU A 768 -4.28 31.81 -11.21
CA GLU A 768 -4.46 32.94 -10.28
C GLU A 768 -5.74 32.81 -9.43
N ALA A 769 -6.86 32.41 -10.05
CA ALA A 769 -8.12 32.20 -9.34
C ALA A 769 -8.01 31.06 -8.31
N MET A 770 -7.32 29.96 -8.66
CA MET A 770 -7.07 28.85 -7.74
C MET A 770 -6.16 29.26 -6.57
N LEU A 771 -5.14 30.09 -6.81
CA LEU A 771 -4.28 30.61 -5.73
C LEU A 771 -5.04 31.55 -4.78
N ARG A 772 -6.00 32.34 -5.30
CA ARG A 772 -6.89 33.18 -4.47
C ARG A 772 -7.87 32.34 -3.65
N LEU A 773 -8.43 31.28 -4.25
CA LEU A 773 -9.26 30.30 -3.54
C LEU A 773 -8.47 29.62 -2.41
N LEU A 774 -7.22 29.23 -2.68
CA LEU A 774 -6.31 28.64 -1.69
C LEU A 774 -6.01 29.61 -0.53
N ALA A 775 -5.89 30.91 -0.81
CA ALA A 775 -5.72 31.94 0.21
C ALA A 775 -6.95 32.15 1.12
N LEU A 776 -8.12 31.60 0.78
CA LEU A 776 -9.30 31.53 1.66
C LEU A 776 -9.36 30.27 2.53
N GLN A 777 -8.51 29.27 2.28
CA GLN A 777 -8.51 28.04 3.07
C GLN A 777 -8.24 28.33 4.56
N GLY A 778 -9.03 27.72 5.44
CA GLY A 778 -9.00 28.01 6.89
C GLY A 778 -9.64 29.35 7.31
N LYS A 779 -10.19 30.13 6.36
CA LYS A 779 -10.90 31.41 6.62
C LYS A 779 -12.40 31.35 6.29
N VAL A 780 -12.88 30.17 5.90
CA VAL A 780 -14.27 29.88 5.53
C VAL A 780 -14.75 28.66 6.31
N ASP A 781 -16.07 28.55 6.52
CA ASP A 781 -16.68 27.53 7.39
C ASP A 781 -16.59 26.09 6.86
N GLN A 782 -16.13 25.90 5.61
CA GLN A 782 -16.01 24.61 4.94
C GLN A 782 -14.58 24.39 4.45
N LEU A 783 -14.10 23.14 4.53
CA LEU A 783 -12.84 22.77 3.89
C LEU A 783 -13.09 22.64 2.39
N ILE A 784 -12.28 23.29 1.57
CA ILE A 784 -12.33 23.17 0.10
C ILE A 784 -12.16 21.70 -0.32
N SER A 785 -11.35 20.93 0.40
CA SER A 785 -11.10 19.51 0.14
C SER A 785 -12.10 18.56 0.84
N ARG A 786 -13.37 18.95 1.06
CA ARG A 786 -14.36 18.10 1.76
C ARG A 786 -15.82 18.33 1.34
#